data_AF-A0AAD2TQ72-F1
#
_entry.id   AF-A0AAD2TQ72-F1
#
_cell.length_a   1.000
_cell.length_b   1.000
_cell.length_c   1.000
_cell.angle_alpha   90.00
_cell.angle_beta   90.00
_cell.angle_gamma   90.00
#
_symmetry.space_group_name_H-M   'P 1'
#
loop_
_entity.id
_entity.type
_entity.pdbx_description
1 polymer ?
#
loop_
_entity_poly.entity_id
_entity_poly.type
_entity_poly.pdbx_seq_one_letter_code
_entity_poly.pdbx_strand_id
1 'polypeptide(L)'
;MMKNTYRTIYGAIAGDIMGSMYEFRSVKSKDFELFPYGACFTDDTVMTLAIARWLMEDVTRSEYTLVDTMCEFGNRYPAVGYGGLFCNWLCNDPTPYNSWGNGSAMRVSAVGLVAKTLDECLRLAKQTAAVSHNHPEAIKGAQAVAASIFIALHWTGEIDELKVHIRDFVTNQFEYNMNRTLNEIRPRYEFDVSCQGSVPEAIIAFLEADSYEDAIRNAVSLGGDADTQGAIAGAIAACVYPIPEYIIKECQKRLSDDLLKVVIRFEDYLDNEWQNKISLPCSCLQPKRETVEPEKYVDIIRDNIDLIHKSIKIAVVMVAFILVKILWVYWSCTDNGTWEDEKGELIQRRDFLIDRVVTSPRALLCEMPEGIGTQFQGEWALYSCSMLAAALFNMSKLYPETKTENLENIDNLIEMVLSFELRKYDAERWGEDPLETLDGDRSHISYISHLAWMISEYKMAGGNDKYNNLFDDLCGTMNRRLLRSKSLNLPTYPSECIYVPDMLVAIVALNNYSKLNKGKYISTVRKWVRKAKSEWLDKETGLLVSFLSEDGIPFKAAPVKGSYSALNCLYLTQIDSVFAREQYHRLKSHFLQSGLLFGIREYHDYSCWLGFDIDAGPVLFNLSPSGTAFAVGSATYFNDVRVRNNFLRTAEIAGHSVMWNNTRHYLLAEIALVGECIMLAMRTTTP
;
A
#
# COMPACT_ATOMS: atom_id res chain seq x y z
N MET A 1 -21.14 8.31 -37.90
CA MET A 1 -19.72 8.14 -38.30
C MET A 1 -18.84 8.78 -37.22
N MET A 2 -18.53 8.01 -36.16
CA MET A 2 -17.74 8.53 -35.04
C MET A 2 -16.30 8.84 -35.51
N LYS A 3 -15.84 10.06 -35.20
CA LYS A 3 -14.46 10.51 -35.43
C LYS A 3 -13.62 10.57 -34.14
N ASN A 4 -14.18 10.12 -33.01
CA ASN A 4 -13.58 10.26 -31.68
C ASN A 4 -13.39 8.90 -31.02
N THR A 5 -12.48 8.08 -31.54
CA THR A 5 -11.91 6.96 -30.78
C THR A 5 -10.75 7.53 -29.95
N TYR A 6 -10.83 7.40 -28.62
CA TYR A 6 -9.76 7.88 -27.74
C TYR A 6 -8.74 6.76 -27.57
N ARG A 7 -7.49 7.04 -27.96
CA ARG A 7 -6.35 6.14 -27.77
C ARG A 7 -5.66 6.56 -26.49
N THR A 8 -5.88 5.84 -25.41
CA THR A 8 -5.25 6.20 -24.13
C THR A 8 -5.10 5.01 -23.21
N ILE A 9 -3.96 4.93 -22.52
CA ILE A 9 -3.69 3.93 -21.48
C ILE A 9 -4.37 4.29 -20.15
N TYR A 10 -4.82 5.54 -19.97
CA TYR A 10 -5.54 5.98 -18.78
C TYR A 10 -6.82 5.19 -18.52
N GLY A 11 -7.40 4.56 -19.53
CA GLY A 11 -8.57 3.70 -19.37
C GLY A 11 -8.32 2.51 -18.43
N ALA A 12 -7.17 1.84 -18.55
CA ALA A 12 -6.82 0.76 -17.65
C ALA A 12 -6.45 1.29 -16.26
N ILE A 13 -5.58 2.30 -16.22
CA ILE A 13 -5.02 2.86 -14.97
C ILE A 13 -6.11 3.43 -14.08
N ALA A 14 -7.07 4.16 -14.65
CA ALA A 14 -8.14 4.74 -13.87
C ALA A 14 -9.11 3.67 -13.37
N GLY A 15 -9.33 2.61 -14.16
CA GLY A 15 -10.14 1.47 -13.74
C GLY A 15 -9.55 0.72 -12.54
N ASP A 16 -8.25 0.42 -12.58
CA ASP A 16 -7.47 -0.12 -11.47
C ASP A 16 -7.63 0.76 -10.22
N ILE A 17 -7.23 2.04 -10.30
CA ILE A 17 -7.23 2.95 -9.14
C ILE A 17 -8.62 3.09 -8.50
N MET A 18 -9.68 3.16 -9.32
CA MET A 18 -11.04 3.29 -8.81
C MET A 18 -11.60 1.98 -8.25
N GLY A 19 -11.02 0.82 -8.61
CA GLY A 19 -11.40 -0.50 -8.12
C GLY A 19 -10.58 -0.99 -6.93
N SER A 20 -9.36 -0.48 -6.71
CA SER A 20 -8.40 -1.04 -5.73
C SER A 20 -8.91 -1.11 -4.29
N MET A 21 -9.61 -0.09 -3.80
CA MET A 21 -10.18 -0.14 -2.46
C MET A 21 -11.38 -1.09 -2.36
N TYR A 22 -12.07 -1.36 -3.47
CA TYR A 22 -13.26 -2.18 -3.53
C TYR A 22 -12.97 -3.67 -3.76
N GLU A 23 -11.74 -4.02 -4.15
CA GLU A 23 -11.25 -5.40 -4.17
C GLU A 23 -11.40 -6.02 -2.77
N PHE A 24 -10.98 -5.27 -1.75
CA PHE A 24 -11.05 -5.68 -0.34
C PHE A 24 -12.28 -5.11 0.40
N ARG A 25 -13.03 -4.21 -0.24
CA ARG A 25 -14.29 -3.63 0.27
C ARG A 25 -15.41 -3.79 -0.76
N SER A 26 -15.74 -5.03 -1.09
CA SER A 26 -16.72 -5.35 -2.12
C SER A 26 -18.01 -4.54 -1.97
N VAL A 27 -18.42 -3.88 -3.05
CA VAL A 27 -19.69 -3.15 -3.16
C VAL A 27 -20.59 -3.80 -4.21
N LYS A 28 -21.88 -3.96 -3.89
CA LYS A 28 -22.89 -4.55 -4.81
C LYS A 28 -23.85 -3.50 -5.37
N SER A 29 -23.40 -2.26 -5.43
CA SER A 29 -24.12 -1.07 -5.89
C SER A 29 -23.24 -0.26 -6.82
N LYS A 30 -23.86 0.47 -7.76
CA LYS A 30 -23.16 1.45 -8.62
C LYS A 30 -22.90 2.78 -7.91
N ASP A 31 -23.60 3.02 -6.80
CA ASP A 31 -23.46 4.21 -5.96
C ASP A 31 -22.32 4.00 -4.95
N PHE A 32 -21.13 4.42 -5.37
CA PHE A 32 -19.90 4.40 -4.57
C PHE A 32 -19.00 5.57 -4.96
N GLU A 33 -18.11 5.98 -4.06
CA GLU A 33 -17.14 7.03 -4.31
C GLU A 33 -16.05 6.51 -5.27
N LEU A 34 -15.76 7.17 -6.38
CA LEU A 34 -14.79 6.67 -7.35
C LEU A 34 -13.34 6.67 -6.82
N PHE A 35 -13.00 7.67 -6.00
CA PHE A 35 -11.66 7.83 -5.44
C PHE A 35 -11.73 7.95 -3.92
N PRO A 36 -12.15 6.89 -3.21
CA PRO A 36 -12.17 6.91 -1.75
C PRO A 36 -10.74 7.14 -1.22
N TYR A 37 -10.63 7.57 0.03
CA TYR A 37 -9.33 7.64 0.69
C TYR A 37 -8.65 6.25 0.63
N GLY A 38 -7.36 6.23 0.31
CA GLY A 38 -6.59 4.98 0.11
C GLY A 38 -6.60 4.45 -1.34
N ALA A 39 -7.47 4.93 -2.23
CA ALA A 39 -7.44 4.56 -3.64
C ALA A 39 -6.07 4.86 -4.27
N CYS A 40 -5.40 3.81 -4.73
CA CYS A 40 -4.06 3.82 -5.31
C CYS A 40 -3.99 2.82 -6.48
N PHE A 41 -2.90 2.88 -7.24
CA PHE A 41 -2.65 1.93 -8.33
C PHE A 41 -2.18 0.58 -7.75
N THR A 42 -2.51 -0.52 -8.43
CA THR A 42 -2.10 -1.88 -8.04
C THR A 42 -1.12 -2.47 -9.05
N ASP A 43 -0.90 -3.79 -8.97
CA ASP A 43 -0.08 -4.52 -9.93
C ASP A 43 -0.62 -4.45 -11.36
N ASP A 44 -1.92 -4.22 -11.53
CA ASP A 44 -2.58 -3.94 -12.80
C ASP A 44 -1.90 -2.83 -13.58
N THR A 45 -1.80 -1.64 -12.99
CA THR A 45 -1.13 -0.48 -13.59
C THR A 45 0.35 -0.76 -13.78
N VAL A 46 1.03 -1.33 -12.78
CA VAL A 46 2.49 -1.54 -12.84
C VAL A 46 2.85 -2.50 -13.99
N MET A 47 2.10 -3.59 -14.15
CA MET A 47 2.32 -4.55 -15.23
C MET A 47 1.81 -4.06 -16.58
N THR A 48 0.72 -3.28 -16.62
CA THR A 48 0.27 -2.59 -17.84
C THR A 48 1.37 -1.69 -18.39
N LEU A 49 2.01 -0.90 -17.52
CA LEU A 49 3.07 0.03 -17.91
C LEU A 49 4.38 -0.68 -18.25
N ALA A 50 4.68 -1.83 -17.63
CA ALA A 50 5.78 -2.68 -18.04
C ALA A 50 5.61 -3.15 -19.50
N ILE A 51 4.42 -3.63 -19.87
CA ILE A 51 4.11 -4.05 -21.25
C ILE A 51 4.15 -2.85 -22.20
N ALA A 52 3.60 -1.71 -21.80
CA ALA A 52 3.66 -0.47 -22.58
C ALA A 52 5.11 -0.05 -22.88
N ARG A 53 6.00 -0.08 -21.87
CA ARG A 53 7.43 0.21 -22.05
C ARG A 53 8.10 -0.77 -22.99
N TRP A 54 7.87 -2.07 -22.81
CA TRP A 54 8.41 -3.10 -23.69
C TRP A 54 8.00 -2.89 -25.15
N LEU A 55 6.72 -2.58 -25.41
CA LEU A 55 6.20 -2.32 -26.75
C LEU A 55 6.82 -1.07 -27.42
N MET A 56 7.19 -0.05 -26.63
CA MET A 56 7.84 1.16 -27.14
C MET A 56 9.33 0.97 -27.43
N GLU A 57 10.03 0.23 -26.56
CA GLU A 57 11.50 0.25 -26.53
C GLU A 57 12.13 -0.95 -27.21
N ASP A 58 11.47 -2.11 -27.18
CA ASP A 58 12.01 -3.32 -27.80
C ASP A 58 11.46 -3.54 -29.21
N VAL A 59 12.25 -3.10 -30.20
CA VAL A 59 11.97 -3.31 -31.62
C VAL A 59 11.85 -4.79 -31.98
N THR A 60 12.54 -5.68 -31.27
CA THR A 60 12.50 -7.12 -31.52
C THR A 60 11.27 -7.80 -30.92
N ARG A 61 10.62 -7.14 -29.95
CA ARG A 61 9.53 -7.68 -29.14
C ARG A 61 9.84 -9.09 -28.67
N SER A 62 11.00 -9.29 -28.08
CA SER A 62 11.43 -10.60 -27.57
C SER A 62 10.75 -10.93 -26.23
N GLU A 63 10.57 -12.21 -25.93
CA GLU A 63 10.08 -12.65 -24.62
C GLU A 63 11.10 -12.34 -23.50
N TYR A 64 12.39 -12.39 -23.81
CA TYR A 64 13.45 -12.13 -22.83
C TYR A 64 13.38 -10.71 -22.25
N THR A 65 13.32 -9.71 -23.12
CA THR A 65 13.23 -8.28 -22.75
C THR A 65 11.88 -7.92 -22.13
N LEU A 66 10.81 -8.64 -22.50
CA LEU A 66 9.50 -8.53 -21.84
C LEU A 66 9.60 -8.98 -20.40
N VAL A 67 10.16 -10.17 -20.17
CA VAL A 67 10.37 -10.73 -18.83
C VAL A 67 11.25 -9.80 -18.00
N ASP A 68 12.37 -9.35 -18.56
CA ASP A 68 13.28 -8.42 -17.89
C ASP A 68 12.58 -7.11 -17.48
N THR A 69 11.76 -6.55 -18.37
CA THR A 69 10.97 -5.33 -18.10
C THR A 69 9.91 -5.55 -17.04
N MET A 70 9.16 -6.65 -17.10
CA MET A 70 8.16 -7.00 -16.08
C MET A 70 8.81 -7.24 -14.72
N CYS A 71 9.94 -7.95 -14.68
CA CYS A 71 10.71 -8.15 -13.47
C CYS A 71 11.24 -6.83 -12.92
N GLU A 72 11.73 -5.91 -13.75
CA GLU A 72 12.21 -4.59 -13.29
C GLU A 72 11.08 -3.81 -12.58
N PHE A 73 9.92 -3.69 -13.22
CA PHE A 73 8.77 -2.99 -12.65
C PHE A 73 8.24 -3.70 -11.39
N GLY A 74 8.07 -5.01 -11.48
CA GLY A 74 7.52 -5.80 -10.37
C GLY A 74 8.41 -5.81 -9.14
N ASN A 75 9.73 -5.89 -9.33
CA ASN A 75 10.67 -5.79 -8.22
C ASN A 75 10.74 -4.37 -7.64
N ARG A 76 10.46 -3.31 -8.41
CA ARG A 76 10.44 -1.93 -7.92
C ARG A 76 9.23 -1.65 -7.02
N TYR A 77 8.09 -2.28 -7.32
CA TYR A 77 6.83 -2.08 -6.61
C TYR A 77 6.31 -3.38 -5.97
N PRO A 78 7.02 -4.01 -5.02
CA PRO A 78 6.68 -5.36 -4.54
C PRO A 78 5.39 -5.46 -3.72
N ALA A 79 4.85 -4.33 -3.24
CA ALA A 79 3.76 -4.26 -2.27
C ALA A 79 2.52 -3.55 -2.84
N VAL A 80 2.15 -3.89 -4.08
CA VAL A 80 1.03 -3.26 -4.80
C VAL A 80 -0.07 -4.25 -5.20
N GLY A 81 -0.09 -5.48 -4.66
CA GLY A 81 -1.20 -6.42 -4.88
C GLY A 81 -0.87 -7.73 -5.60
N TYR A 82 0.38 -7.96 -6.05
CA TYR A 82 0.72 -9.17 -6.80
C TYR A 82 0.32 -10.48 -6.11
N GLY A 83 -0.38 -11.34 -6.83
CA GLY A 83 -0.65 -12.71 -6.38
C GLY A 83 0.63 -13.51 -6.09
N GLY A 84 0.58 -14.39 -5.08
CA GLY A 84 1.78 -15.01 -4.47
C GLY A 84 2.66 -15.80 -5.43
N LEU A 85 2.06 -16.53 -6.39
CA LEU A 85 2.85 -17.24 -7.42
C LEU A 85 3.53 -16.26 -8.40
N PHE A 86 2.93 -15.11 -8.67
CA PHE A 86 3.54 -14.06 -9.49
C PHE A 86 4.64 -13.32 -8.72
N CYS A 87 4.45 -13.05 -7.42
CA CYS A 87 5.54 -12.61 -6.53
C CYS A 87 6.74 -13.56 -6.62
N ASN A 88 6.51 -14.88 -6.56
CA ASN A 88 7.55 -15.88 -6.68
C ASN A 88 8.27 -15.82 -8.05
N TRP A 89 7.52 -15.62 -9.13
CA TRP A 89 8.04 -15.43 -10.48
C TRP A 89 8.93 -14.18 -10.61
N LEU A 90 8.54 -13.06 -9.96
CA LEU A 90 9.33 -11.82 -9.96
C LEU A 90 10.66 -11.94 -9.21
N CYS A 91 10.71 -12.75 -8.14
CA CYS A 91 11.87 -12.86 -7.25
C CYS A 91 12.92 -13.87 -7.70
N ASN A 92 12.52 -14.90 -8.45
CA ASN A 92 13.35 -16.07 -8.73
C ASN A 92 13.83 -16.10 -10.19
N ASP A 93 13.88 -17.30 -10.77
CA ASP A 93 14.00 -17.53 -12.20
C ASP A 93 12.59 -17.40 -12.81
N PRO A 94 12.32 -16.35 -13.62
CA PRO A 94 10.99 -16.02 -14.12
C PRO A 94 10.53 -16.99 -15.21
N THR A 95 10.34 -18.26 -14.85
CA THR A 95 9.81 -19.31 -15.72
C THR A 95 8.29 -19.41 -15.60
N PRO A 96 7.54 -19.54 -16.72
CA PRO A 96 6.08 -19.72 -16.68
C PRO A 96 5.65 -20.88 -15.79
N TYR A 97 4.58 -20.71 -15.02
CA TYR A 97 4.20 -21.65 -13.94
C TYR A 97 2.76 -22.18 -14.06
N ASN A 98 2.23 -22.23 -15.28
CA ASN A 98 0.90 -22.77 -15.64
C ASN A 98 -0.27 -22.12 -14.89
N SER A 99 -0.16 -20.82 -14.60
CA SER A 99 -1.24 -20.03 -14.01
C SER A 99 -2.40 -19.82 -14.97
N TRP A 100 -3.62 -20.01 -14.47
CA TRP A 100 -4.90 -19.69 -15.12
C TRP A 100 -5.48 -18.34 -14.68
N GLY A 101 -4.74 -17.58 -13.86
CA GLY A 101 -5.20 -16.33 -13.25
C GLY A 101 -5.41 -15.18 -14.24
N ASN A 102 -6.29 -14.25 -13.85
CA ASN A 102 -6.66 -13.03 -14.58
C ASN A 102 -5.53 -12.00 -14.70
N GLY A 103 -4.43 -12.17 -13.96
CA GLY A 103 -3.24 -11.35 -14.03
C GLY A 103 -2.58 -11.26 -15.42
N SER A 104 -2.87 -12.20 -16.32
CA SER A 104 -2.49 -12.10 -17.74
C SER A 104 -3.33 -11.08 -18.52
N ALA A 105 -4.61 -10.94 -18.18
CA ALA A 105 -5.59 -10.12 -18.88
C ALA A 105 -5.61 -8.68 -18.39
N MET A 106 -5.43 -8.44 -17.08
CA MET A 106 -5.43 -7.11 -16.47
C MET A 106 -4.40 -6.15 -17.10
N ARG A 107 -3.25 -6.70 -17.50
CA ARG A 107 -2.08 -5.95 -18.00
C ARG A 107 -1.99 -5.80 -19.52
N VAL A 108 -2.92 -6.38 -20.28
CA VAL A 108 -2.77 -6.55 -21.75
C VAL A 108 -3.21 -5.33 -22.56
N SER A 109 -3.75 -4.30 -21.92
CA SER A 109 -4.41 -3.16 -22.58
C SER A 109 -3.54 -2.47 -23.63
N ALA A 110 -2.25 -2.27 -23.33
CA ALA A 110 -1.29 -1.67 -24.26
C ALA A 110 -1.17 -2.43 -25.59
N VAL A 111 -1.32 -3.76 -25.59
CA VAL A 111 -1.28 -4.58 -26.83
C VAL A 111 -2.42 -4.19 -27.77
N GLY A 112 -3.65 -4.07 -27.24
CA GLY A 112 -4.83 -3.70 -28.02
C GLY A 112 -4.74 -2.30 -28.62
N LEU A 113 -4.07 -1.37 -27.93
CA LEU A 113 -3.88 0.01 -28.38
C LEU A 113 -2.85 0.16 -29.51
N VAL A 114 -1.83 -0.71 -29.56
CA VAL A 114 -0.70 -0.56 -30.51
C VAL A 114 -0.77 -1.50 -31.72
N ALA A 115 -1.51 -2.60 -31.63
CA ALA A 115 -1.54 -3.60 -32.69
C ALA A 115 -2.07 -3.02 -34.01
N LYS A 116 -1.54 -3.49 -35.14
CA LYS A 116 -1.92 -3.01 -36.48
C LYS A 116 -2.96 -3.91 -37.14
N THR A 117 -3.02 -5.17 -36.73
CA THR A 117 -4.03 -6.16 -37.17
C THR A 117 -4.52 -6.97 -35.97
N LEU A 118 -5.70 -7.58 -36.11
CA LEU A 118 -6.25 -8.45 -35.09
C LEU A 118 -5.34 -9.67 -34.82
N ASP A 119 -4.74 -10.25 -35.86
CA ASP A 119 -3.79 -11.36 -35.71
C ASP A 119 -2.52 -10.94 -34.93
N GLU A 120 -1.99 -9.74 -35.19
CA GLU A 120 -0.87 -9.20 -34.42
C GLU A 120 -1.28 -9.00 -32.95
N CYS A 121 -2.48 -8.47 -32.70
CA CYS A 121 -3.04 -8.27 -31.37
C CYS A 121 -3.11 -9.60 -30.60
N LEU A 122 -3.72 -10.62 -31.19
CA LEU A 122 -3.85 -11.95 -30.58
C LEU A 122 -2.49 -12.61 -30.32
N ARG A 123 -1.53 -12.44 -31.24
CA ARG A 123 -0.17 -12.99 -31.08
C ARG A 123 0.57 -12.31 -29.93
N LEU A 124 0.54 -10.98 -29.86
CA LEU A 124 1.20 -10.22 -28.79
C LEU A 124 0.54 -10.48 -27.43
N ALA A 125 -0.78 -10.56 -27.36
CA ALA A 125 -1.50 -10.87 -26.13
C ALA A 125 -1.15 -12.27 -25.60
N LYS A 126 -1.02 -13.26 -26.50
CA LYS A 126 -0.51 -14.58 -26.11
C LYS A 126 0.91 -14.51 -25.58
N GLN A 127 1.78 -13.73 -26.23
CA GLN A 127 3.18 -13.58 -25.82
C GLN A 127 3.30 -12.94 -24.44
N THR A 128 2.54 -11.89 -24.15
CA THR A 128 2.55 -11.21 -22.84
C THR A 128 1.93 -12.05 -21.71
N ALA A 129 1.01 -12.96 -22.04
CA ALA A 129 0.48 -13.93 -21.09
C ALA A 129 1.48 -15.06 -20.81
N ALA A 130 2.00 -15.70 -21.86
CA ALA A 130 2.73 -16.97 -21.78
C ALA A 130 4.04 -16.91 -20.98
N VAL A 131 4.64 -15.74 -20.80
CA VAL A 131 5.87 -15.57 -20.00
C VAL A 131 5.68 -15.84 -18.50
N SER A 132 4.44 -15.77 -17.98
CA SER A 132 4.12 -16.14 -16.59
C SER A 132 2.89 -17.03 -16.47
N HIS A 133 1.87 -16.77 -17.28
CA HIS A 133 0.57 -17.45 -17.29
C HIS A 133 0.39 -18.24 -18.60
N ASN A 134 1.09 -19.37 -18.73
CA ASN A 134 1.04 -20.23 -19.92
C ASN A 134 -0.11 -21.25 -19.93
N HIS A 135 -1.07 -21.16 -19.00
CA HIS A 135 -2.28 -21.96 -19.07
C HIS A 135 -3.19 -21.49 -20.23
N PRO A 136 -3.88 -22.37 -20.96
CA PRO A 136 -4.76 -21.98 -22.07
C PRO A 136 -5.81 -20.93 -21.71
N GLU A 137 -6.49 -21.07 -20.55
CA GLU A 137 -7.50 -20.09 -20.11
C GLU A 137 -6.90 -18.71 -19.82
N ALA A 138 -5.66 -18.61 -19.34
CA ALA A 138 -5.03 -17.31 -19.11
C ALA A 138 -4.62 -16.61 -20.41
N ILE A 139 -4.14 -17.37 -21.39
CA ILE A 139 -3.83 -16.86 -22.73
C ILE A 139 -5.12 -16.37 -23.40
N LYS A 140 -6.18 -17.16 -23.31
CA LYS A 140 -7.50 -16.90 -23.85
C LYS A 140 -8.12 -15.62 -23.24
N GLY A 141 -8.05 -15.45 -21.92
CA GLY A 141 -8.49 -14.23 -21.25
C GLY A 141 -7.74 -12.98 -21.74
N ALA A 142 -6.41 -13.05 -21.81
CA ALA A 142 -5.59 -11.94 -22.33
C ALA A 142 -5.91 -11.61 -23.79
N GLN A 143 -6.11 -12.62 -24.63
CA GLN A 143 -6.51 -12.44 -26.02
C GLN A 143 -7.91 -11.84 -26.16
N ALA A 144 -8.87 -12.24 -25.33
CA ALA A 144 -10.22 -11.70 -25.33
C ALA A 144 -10.26 -10.20 -24.99
N VAL A 145 -9.52 -9.79 -23.97
CA VAL A 145 -9.41 -8.37 -23.59
C VAL A 145 -8.71 -7.56 -24.68
N ALA A 146 -7.53 -7.99 -25.14
CA ALA A 146 -6.78 -7.27 -26.16
C ALA A 146 -7.56 -7.13 -27.48
N ALA A 147 -8.26 -8.19 -27.90
CA ALA A 147 -9.12 -8.16 -29.08
C ALA A 147 -10.31 -7.20 -28.91
N SER A 148 -10.95 -7.18 -27.74
CA SER A 148 -12.07 -6.26 -27.46
C SER A 148 -11.62 -4.79 -27.56
N ILE A 149 -10.44 -4.47 -27.03
CA ILE A 149 -9.81 -3.14 -27.15
C ILE A 149 -9.51 -2.81 -28.62
N PHE A 150 -8.85 -3.72 -29.35
CA PHE A 150 -8.52 -3.53 -30.75
C PHE A 150 -9.77 -3.30 -31.62
N ILE A 151 -10.81 -4.12 -31.42
CA ILE A 151 -12.09 -4.00 -32.15
C ILE A 151 -12.74 -2.66 -31.83
N ALA A 152 -12.87 -2.29 -30.55
CA ALA A 152 -13.45 -1.01 -30.15
C ALA A 152 -12.70 0.18 -30.76
N LEU A 153 -11.36 0.13 -30.77
CA LEU A 153 -10.52 1.19 -31.31
C LEU A 153 -10.62 1.35 -32.84
N HIS A 154 -10.88 0.26 -33.55
CA HIS A 154 -10.94 0.23 -35.01
C HIS A 154 -12.37 0.24 -35.57
N TRP A 155 -13.38 0.32 -34.70
CA TRP A 155 -14.78 0.33 -35.10
C TRP A 155 -15.17 1.65 -35.76
N THR A 156 -15.94 1.56 -36.85
CA THR A 156 -16.45 2.73 -37.59
C THR A 156 -17.97 2.83 -37.63
N GLY A 157 -18.67 1.80 -37.12
CA GLY A 157 -20.13 1.73 -37.05
C GLY A 157 -20.68 2.38 -35.78
N GLU A 158 -21.94 2.07 -35.46
CA GLU A 158 -22.62 2.57 -34.26
C GLU A 158 -22.21 1.76 -33.02
N ILE A 159 -22.33 2.36 -31.82
CA ILE A 159 -21.86 1.76 -30.55
C ILE A 159 -22.63 0.47 -30.22
N ASP A 160 -23.93 0.41 -30.50
CA ASP A 160 -24.74 -0.78 -30.23
C ASP A 160 -24.30 -1.97 -31.09
N GLU A 161 -23.94 -1.71 -32.35
CA GLU A 161 -23.40 -2.74 -33.26
C GLU A 161 -22.00 -3.19 -32.81
N LEU A 162 -21.16 -2.28 -32.32
CA LEU A 162 -19.87 -2.61 -31.72
C LEU A 162 -20.03 -3.59 -30.54
N LYS A 163 -20.94 -3.26 -29.62
CA LYS A 163 -21.19 -4.09 -28.44
C LYS A 163 -21.67 -5.49 -28.83
N VAL A 164 -22.56 -5.60 -29.83
CA VAL A 164 -22.97 -6.89 -30.39
C VAL A 164 -21.79 -7.62 -31.02
N HIS A 165 -20.97 -6.93 -31.80
CA HIS A 165 -19.81 -7.53 -32.45
C HIS A 165 -18.78 -8.08 -31.45
N ILE A 166 -18.45 -7.32 -30.40
CA ILE A 166 -17.56 -7.79 -29.32
C ILE A 166 -18.17 -9.00 -28.61
N ARG A 167 -19.47 -8.96 -28.28
CA ARG A 167 -20.19 -10.09 -27.65
C ARG A 167 -20.06 -11.36 -28.49
N ASP A 168 -20.36 -11.27 -29.78
CA ASP A 168 -20.33 -12.41 -30.69
C ASP A 168 -18.91 -12.91 -30.93
N PHE A 169 -17.95 -11.99 -31.11
CA PHE A 169 -16.54 -12.35 -31.30
C PHE A 169 -16.00 -13.12 -30.09
N VAL A 170 -16.20 -12.60 -28.88
CA VAL A 170 -15.70 -13.21 -27.64
C VAL A 170 -16.39 -14.55 -27.38
N THR A 171 -17.69 -14.66 -27.63
CA THR A 171 -18.44 -15.92 -27.50
C THR A 171 -17.94 -16.98 -28.48
N ASN A 172 -17.73 -16.62 -29.75
CA ASN A 172 -17.38 -17.60 -30.78
C ASN A 172 -15.90 -17.98 -30.79
N GLN A 173 -14.99 -17.05 -30.50
CA GLN A 173 -13.55 -17.30 -30.53
C GLN A 173 -13.02 -17.85 -29.21
N PHE A 174 -13.63 -17.45 -28.09
CA PHE A 174 -13.16 -17.82 -26.76
C PHE A 174 -14.23 -18.53 -25.93
N GLU A 175 -15.37 -18.93 -26.49
CA GLU A 175 -16.37 -19.77 -25.79
C GLU A 175 -16.82 -19.22 -24.42
N TYR A 176 -16.66 -17.91 -24.18
CA TYR A 176 -17.13 -17.26 -22.96
C TYR A 176 -18.62 -16.97 -23.08
N ASN A 177 -19.37 -17.19 -21.99
CA ASN A 177 -20.80 -16.91 -21.97
C ASN A 177 -21.06 -15.40 -21.82
N MET A 178 -21.23 -14.71 -22.94
CA MET A 178 -21.47 -13.26 -22.99
C MET A 178 -22.96 -12.86 -23.04
N ASN A 179 -23.88 -13.84 -22.91
CA ASN A 179 -25.33 -13.61 -22.95
C ASN A 179 -25.95 -13.28 -21.58
N ARG A 180 -25.12 -13.24 -20.53
CA ARG A 180 -25.51 -12.90 -19.17
C ARG A 180 -25.61 -11.39 -19.01
N THR A 181 -26.42 -10.95 -18.06
CA THR A 181 -26.54 -9.53 -17.69
C THR A 181 -25.92 -9.24 -16.33
N LEU A 182 -25.53 -7.98 -16.10
CA LEU A 182 -25.00 -7.53 -14.80
C LEU A 182 -26.00 -7.77 -13.67
N ASN A 183 -27.30 -7.67 -13.93
CA ASN A 183 -28.34 -7.95 -12.93
C ASN A 183 -28.42 -9.42 -12.53
N GLU A 184 -28.07 -10.34 -13.43
CA GLU A 184 -27.99 -11.78 -13.13
C GLU A 184 -26.68 -12.12 -12.39
N ILE A 185 -25.59 -11.45 -12.73
CA ILE A 185 -24.25 -11.71 -12.18
C ILE A 185 -24.10 -11.12 -10.77
N ARG A 186 -24.42 -9.82 -10.60
CA ARG A 186 -24.15 -9.03 -9.39
C ARG A 186 -24.57 -9.69 -8.07
N PRO A 187 -25.76 -10.31 -7.93
CA PRO A 187 -26.21 -10.86 -6.66
C PRO A 187 -25.44 -12.10 -6.18
N ARG A 188 -24.73 -12.80 -7.07
CA ARG A 188 -24.07 -14.09 -6.77
C ARG A 188 -22.58 -14.11 -7.06
N TYR A 189 -22.05 -13.09 -7.73
CA TYR A 189 -20.63 -13.01 -8.02
C TYR A 189 -19.81 -12.86 -6.73
N GLU A 190 -18.69 -13.55 -6.64
CA GLU A 190 -17.76 -13.51 -5.51
C GLU A 190 -16.34 -13.29 -6.04
N PHE A 191 -15.36 -13.15 -5.15
CA PHE A 191 -13.97 -12.94 -5.53
C PHE A 191 -13.43 -14.13 -6.34
N ASP A 192 -13.03 -13.88 -7.60
CA ASP A 192 -12.53 -14.90 -8.52
C ASP A 192 -11.32 -14.37 -9.29
N VAL A 193 -10.16 -14.97 -9.01
CA VAL A 193 -8.87 -14.63 -9.63
C VAL A 193 -8.67 -15.30 -10.99
N SER A 194 -9.62 -16.09 -11.49
CA SER A 194 -9.50 -16.83 -12.76
C SER A 194 -9.83 -15.98 -13.96
N CYS A 195 -9.12 -16.19 -15.09
CA CYS A 195 -9.53 -15.58 -16.35
C CYS A 195 -10.97 -15.94 -16.73
N GLN A 196 -11.37 -17.22 -16.59
CA GLN A 196 -12.71 -17.64 -16.99
C GLN A 196 -13.85 -17.13 -16.09
N GLY A 197 -13.53 -16.70 -14.86
CA GLY A 197 -14.47 -16.18 -13.88
C GLY A 197 -14.54 -14.66 -13.83
N SER A 198 -13.49 -13.93 -14.21
CA SER A 198 -13.47 -12.46 -14.11
C SER A 198 -13.45 -11.72 -15.46
N VAL A 199 -12.83 -12.27 -16.51
CA VAL A 199 -12.69 -11.57 -17.80
C VAL A 199 -14.05 -11.36 -18.50
N PRO A 200 -14.92 -12.37 -18.63
CA PRO A 200 -16.23 -12.16 -19.25
C PRO A 200 -17.07 -11.10 -18.52
N GLU A 201 -16.96 -11.03 -17.21
CA GLU A 201 -17.71 -10.18 -16.29
C GLU A 201 -17.29 -8.72 -16.49
N ALA A 202 -15.99 -8.47 -16.59
CA ALA A 202 -15.44 -7.15 -16.91
C ALA A 202 -15.82 -6.70 -18.34
N ILE A 203 -15.82 -7.61 -19.32
CA ILE A 203 -16.26 -7.27 -20.68
C ILE A 203 -17.76 -6.98 -20.70
N ILE A 204 -18.61 -7.77 -20.01
CA ILE A 204 -20.05 -7.52 -19.88
C ILE A 204 -20.32 -6.16 -19.22
N ALA A 205 -19.51 -5.77 -18.23
CA ALA A 205 -19.62 -4.46 -17.60
C ALA A 205 -19.49 -3.29 -18.61
N PHE A 206 -18.60 -3.42 -19.59
CA PHE A 206 -18.52 -2.48 -20.72
C PHE A 206 -19.70 -2.63 -21.70
N LEU A 207 -20.13 -3.86 -22.02
CA LEU A 207 -21.22 -4.09 -22.97
C LEU A 207 -22.54 -3.45 -22.51
N GLU A 208 -22.77 -3.34 -21.20
CA GLU A 208 -23.93 -2.69 -20.58
C GLU A 208 -23.68 -1.23 -20.14
N ALA A 209 -22.54 -0.63 -20.48
CA ALA A 209 -22.21 0.74 -20.07
C ALA A 209 -22.66 1.80 -21.08
N ASP A 210 -23.06 2.97 -20.59
CA ASP A 210 -23.40 4.13 -21.45
C ASP A 210 -22.33 5.24 -21.43
N SER A 211 -21.32 5.11 -20.58
CA SER A 211 -20.18 6.03 -20.48
C SER A 211 -18.96 5.33 -19.89
N TYR A 212 -17.81 6.00 -19.92
CA TYR A 212 -16.59 5.51 -19.28
C TYR A 212 -16.80 5.26 -17.78
N GLU A 213 -17.32 6.25 -17.05
CA GLU A 213 -17.58 6.12 -15.61
C GLU A 213 -18.60 5.01 -15.34
N ASP A 214 -19.61 4.86 -16.21
CA ASP A 214 -20.62 3.83 -16.06
C ASP A 214 -20.05 2.41 -16.21
N ALA A 215 -19.07 2.22 -17.11
CA ALA A 215 -18.37 0.95 -17.26
C ALA A 215 -17.59 0.56 -16.00
N ILE A 216 -16.89 1.52 -15.39
CA ILE A 216 -16.18 1.31 -14.12
C ILE A 216 -17.18 1.01 -13.00
N ARG A 217 -18.26 1.78 -12.90
CA ARG A 217 -19.31 1.55 -11.90
C ARG A 217 -19.95 0.18 -12.07
N ASN A 218 -20.20 -0.25 -13.29
CA ASN A 218 -20.71 -1.58 -13.59
C ASN A 218 -19.75 -2.65 -13.09
N ALA A 219 -18.47 -2.55 -13.45
CA ALA A 219 -17.41 -3.51 -13.09
C ALA A 219 -17.26 -3.62 -11.57
N VAL A 220 -16.95 -2.51 -10.89
CA VAL A 220 -16.74 -2.48 -9.44
C VAL A 220 -18.00 -2.89 -8.67
N SER A 221 -19.20 -2.58 -9.18
CA SER A 221 -20.46 -3.00 -8.54
C SER A 221 -20.70 -4.50 -8.56
N LEU A 222 -19.95 -5.27 -9.36
CA LEU A 222 -20.00 -6.73 -9.29
C LEU A 222 -19.33 -7.25 -8.03
N GLY A 223 -18.48 -6.47 -7.35
CA GLY A 223 -17.59 -6.93 -6.29
C GLY A 223 -16.56 -7.95 -6.79
N GLY A 224 -15.83 -8.57 -5.87
CA GLY A 224 -14.74 -9.48 -6.24
C GLY A 224 -13.45 -8.72 -6.55
N ASP A 225 -12.74 -9.13 -7.61
CA ASP A 225 -11.46 -8.57 -8.03
C ASP A 225 -11.65 -7.24 -8.78
N ALA A 226 -11.99 -6.20 -8.01
CA ALA A 226 -12.63 -4.99 -8.53
C ALA A 226 -11.67 -4.05 -9.29
N ASP A 227 -10.40 -4.00 -8.92
CA ASP A 227 -9.34 -3.31 -9.68
C ASP A 227 -9.12 -3.99 -11.03
N THR A 228 -8.94 -5.32 -11.06
CA THR A 228 -8.79 -6.09 -12.31
C THR A 228 -9.99 -5.90 -13.24
N GLN A 229 -11.19 -6.01 -12.69
CA GLN A 229 -12.42 -5.80 -13.46
C GLN A 229 -12.52 -4.35 -13.97
N GLY A 230 -12.17 -3.38 -13.12
CA GLY A 230 -12.11 -1.96 -13.47
C GLY A 230 -11.12 -1.69 -14.59
N ALA A 231 -9.90 -2.21 -14.50
CA ALA A 231 -8.84 -2.03 -15.48
C ALA A 231 -9.22 -2.58 -16.85
N ILE A 232 -9.80 -3.79 -16.89
CA ILE A 232 -10.25 -4.42 -18.14
C ILE A 232 -11.43 -3.63 -18.76
N ALA A 233 -12.48 -3.36 -17.97
CA ALA A 233 -13.67 -2.64 -18.45
C ALA A 233 -13.32 -1.23 -18.91
N GLY A 234 -12.49 -0.52 -18.14
CA GLY A 234 -12.00 0.82 -18.42
C GLY A 234 -11.16 0.88 -19.69
N ALA A 235 -10.26 -0.07 -19.91
CA ALA A 235 -9.44 -0.13 -21.12
C ALA A 235 -10.28 -0.23 -22.40
N ILE A 236 -11.36 -1.03 -22.37
CA ILE A 236 -12.29 -1.16 -23.51
C ILE A 236 -13.14 0.11 -23.62
N ALA A 237 -13.70 0.60 -22.50
CA ALA A 237 -14.58 1.76 -22.48
C ALA A 237 -13.89 3.04 -22.98
N ALA A 238 -12.62 3.25 -22.65
CA ALA A 238 -11.85 4.41 -23.09
C ALA A 238 -11.72 4.50 -24.62
N CYS A 239 -11.78 3.37 -25.33
CA CYS A 239 -11.76 3.39 -26.80
C CYS A 239 -13.05 3.99 -27.39
N VAL A 240 -14.15 3.99 -26.63
CA VAL A 240 -15.50 4.37 -27.10
C VAL A 240 -15.97 5.69 -26.49
N TYR A 241 -15.68 5.90 -25.21
CA TYR A 241 -16.19 7.02 -24.43
C TYR A 241 -15.04 7.93 -23.97
N PRO A 242 -15.23 9.26 -23.94
CA PRO A 242 -14.25 10.15 -23.35
C PRO A 242 -14.12 9.87 -21.85
N ILE A 243 -12.89 9.82 -21.35
CA ILE A 243 -12.62 9.82 -19.92
C ILE A 243 -12.80 11.24 -19.39
N PRO A 244 -13.64 11.47 -18.36
CA PRO A 244 -13.73 12.77 -17.70
C PRO A 244 -12.36 13.30 -17.24
N GLU A 245 -12.06 14.57 -17.50
CA GLU A 245 -10.73 15.17 -17.22
C GLU A 245 -10.35 15.07 -15.73
N TYR A 246 -11.32 15.13 -14.82
CA TYR A 246 -11.07 14.99 -13.40
C TYR A 246 -10.54 13.59 -13.04
N ILE A 247 -10.99 12.53 -13.73
CA ILE A 247 -10.50 11.16 -13.53
C ILE A 247 -9.03 11.06 -13.94
N ILE A 248 -8.66 11.63 -15.09
CA ILE A 248 -7.26 11.66 -15.56
C ILE A 248 -6.37 12.38 -14.53
N LYS A 249 -6.80 13.55 -14.04
CA LYS A 249 -6.08 14.33 -13.02
C LYS A 249 -5.89 13.55 -11.72
N GLU A 250 -6.91 12.83 -11.26
CA GLU A 250 -6.81 12.01 -10.05
C GLU A 250 -5.86 10.81 -10.22
N CYS A 251 -5.78 10.23 -11.43
CA CYS A 251 -4.80 9.19 -11.75
C CYS A 251 -3.37 9.73 -11.71
N GLN A 252 -3.12 10.86 -12.39
CA GLN A 252 -1.79 11.49 -12.44
C GLN A 252 -1.24 11.83 -11.06
N LYS A 253 -2.11 12.24 -10.12
CA LYS A 253 -1.72 12.54 -8.72
C LYS A 253 -1.33 11.30 -7.92
N ARG A 254 -1.84 10.13 -8.29
CA ARG A 254 -1.66 8.86 -7.54
C ARG A 254 -0.52 8.03 -8.08
N LEU A 255 -0.14 8.22 -9.34
CA LEU A 255 1.04 7.58 -9.91
C LEU A 255 2.32 8.15 -9.32
N SER A 256 3.33 7.28 -9.18
CA SER A 256 4.69 7.70 -8.94
C SER A 256 5.26 8.47 -10.14
N ASP A 257 6.27 9.30 -9.90
CA ASP A 257 6.93 10.09 -10.95
C ASP A 257 7.51 9.21 -12.09
N ASP A 258 8.03 8.01 -11.79
CA ASP A 258 8.58 7.12 -12.81
C ASP A 258 7.50 6.38 -13.61
N LEU A 259 6.38 5.97 -13.00
CA LEU A 259 5.25 5.41 -13.74
C LEU A 259 4.58 6.48 -14.61
N LEU A 260 4.39 7.69 -14.09
CA LEU A 260 3.82 8.81 -14.85
C LEU A 260 4.68 9.17 -16.08
N LYS A 261 6.01 9.09 -15.98
CA LYS A 261 6.90 9.27 -17.15
C LYS A 261 6.67 8.20 -18.22
N VAL A 262 6.41 6.96 -17.84
CA VAL A 262 6.11 5.88 -18.79
C VAL A 262 4.76 6.13 -19.47
N VAL A 263 3.75 6.56 -18.71
CA VAL A 263 2.44 6.97 -19.24
C VAL A 263 2.60 8.07 -20.29
N ILE A 264 3.28 9.18 -19.95
CA ILE A 264 3.47 10.31 -20.86
C ILE A 264 4.15 9.86 -22.16
N ARG A 265 5.23 9.08 -22.06
CA ARG A 265 5.93 8.55 -23.24
C ARG A 265 5.06 7.63 -24.08
N PHE A 266 4.20 6.85 -23.45
CA PHE A 266 3.31 5.93 -24.16
C PHE A 266 2.18 6.67 -24.88
N GLU A 267 1.56 7.68 -24.25
CA GLU A 267 0.58 8.53 -24.91
C GLU A 267 1.21 9.25 -26.12
N ASP A 268 2.41 9.81 -25.98
CA ASP A 268 3.16 10.40 -27.10
C ASP A 268 3.44 9.38 -28.22
N TYR A 269 3.76 8.13 -27.86
CA TYR A 269 3.98 7.05 -28.83
C TYR A 269 2.69 6.70 -29.60
N LEU A 270 1.54 6.63 -28.92
CA LEU A 270 0.24 6.39 -29.54
C LEU A 270 -0.14 7.51 -30.52
N ASP A 271 0.13 8.76 -30.17
CA ASP A 271 -0.13 9.94 -31.01
C ASP A 271 0.76 9.98 -32.25
N ASN A 272 2.06 9.69 -32.11
CA ASN A 272 3.01 9.70 -33.23
C ASN A 272 2.73 8.60 -34.26
N GLU A 273 2.45 7.36 -33.82
CA GLU A 273 2.02 6.27 -34.73
C GLU A 273 0.70 6.62 -35.44
N TRP A 274 -0.21 7.31 -34.76
CA TRP A 274 -1.46 7.77 -35.37
C TRP A 274 -1.25 8.86 -36.43
N GLN A 275 -0.43 9.87 -36.15
CA GLN A 275 -0.12 10.94 -37.10
C GLN A 275 0.62 10.42 -38.34
N ASN A 276 1.50 9.43 -38.19
CA ASN A 276 2.16 8.74 -39.31
C ASN A 276 1.17 7.95 -40.20
N LYS A 277 0.01 7.57 -39.67
CA LYS A 277 -1.07 6.90 -40.43
C LYS A 277 -1.93 7.86 -41.25
N ILE A 278 -2.03 9.13 -40.82
CA ILE A 278 -2.80 10.19 -41.51
C ILE A 278 -1.99 10.84 -42.65
N SER A 279 -0.66 10.69 -42.67
CA SER A 279 0.27 11.40 -43.57
C SER A 279 0.61 10.72 -44.90
N LEU A 280 -0.30 9.89 -45.46
CA LEU A 280 -0.29 9.46 -46.88
C LEU A 280 -1.31 10.28 -47.70
N PRO A 281 -1.00 10.69 -48.95
CA PRO A 281 -1.38 12.00 -49.45
C PRO A 281 -2.84 12.10 -49.88
N CYS A 282 -3.58 13.02 -49.27
CA CYS A 282 -4.74 13.62 -49.92
C CYS A 282 -4.65 15.15 -49.75
N SER A 283 -4.21 15.79 -50.82
CA SER A 283 -4.23 17.24 -51.00
C SER A 283 -5.68 17.72 -51.11
N CYS A 284 -6.33 18.08 -50.01
CA CYS A 284 -7.56 18.88 -49.98
C CYS A 284 -7.90 19.21 -48.52
N LEU A 285 -8.28 20.46 -48.24
CA LEU A 285 -8.88 20.99 -47.00
C LEU A 285 -7.90 21.56 -45.97
N GLN A 286 -7.59 22.85 -46.16
CA GLN A 286 -7.30 23.73 -45.03
C GLN A 286 -8.57 23.89 -44.16
N PRO A 287 -8.49 23.83 -42.82
CA PRO A 287 -9.61 24.17 -41.96
C PRO A 287 -9.76 25.70 -41.89
N LYS A 288 -10.98 26.19 -42.15
CA LYS A 288 -11.38 27.56 -41.78
C LYS A 288 -11.37 27.66 -40.25
N ARG A 289 -10.53 28.56 -39.72
CA ARG A 289 -10.64 29.04 -38.34
C ARG A 289 -11.91 29.89 -38.22
N GLU A 290 -12.85 29.44 -37.40
CA GLU A 290 -13.84 30.34 -36.81
C GLU A 290 -13.14 31.21 -35.77
N THR A 291 -13.25 32.52 -35.94
CA THR A 291 -12.78 33.52 -34.98
C THR A 291 -13.78 33.59 -33.82
N VAL A 292 -13.41 33.05 -32.68
CA VAL A 292 -14.09 33.26 -31.39
C VAL A 292 -13.68 34.63 -30.85
N GLU A 293 -14.65 35.42 -30.37
CA GLU A 293 -14.44 36.79 -29.92
C GLU A 293 -13.47 36.90 -28.72
N PRO A 294 -12.51 37.85 -28.71
CA PRO A 294 -11.46 37.95 -27.70
C PRO A 294 -11.91 38.31 -26.28
N GLU A 295 -13.09 38.92 -26.13
CA GLU A 295 -13.51 39.53 -24.86
C GLU A 295 -13.83 38.51 -23.76
N LYS A 296 -14.29 37.31 -24.14
CA LYS A 296 -14.60 36.22 -23.19
C LYS A 296 -13.36 35.57 -22.58
N TYR A 297 -12.20 35.67 -23.25
CA TYR A 297 -10.93 35.15 -22.75
C TYR A 297 -10.26 36.11 -21.75
N VAL A 298 -10.47 37.42 -21.89
CA VAL A 298 -9.83 38.43 -21.01
C VAL A 298 -10.37 38.33 -19.58
N ASP A 299 -11.67 38.14 -19.39
CA ASP A 299 -12.27 38.01 -18.05
C ASP A 299 -11.91 36.67 -17.39
N ILE A 300 -11.88 35.56 -18.14
CA ILE A 300 -11.44 34.25 -17.64
C ILE A 300 -9.94 34.29 -17.25
N ILE A 301 -9.11 34.98 -18.03
CA ILE A 301 -7.68 35.15 -17.70
C ILE A 301 -7.52 36.04 -16.46
N ARG A 302 -8.33 37.10 -16.32
CA ARG A 302 -8.27 38.03 -15.18
C ARG A 302 -8.74 37.39 -13.89
N ASP A 303 -9.83 36.63 -13.93
CA ASP A 303 -10.34 35.86 -12.77
C ASP A 303 -9.36 34.75 -12.37
N ASN A 304 -8.73 34.06 -13.32
CA ASN A 304 -7.67 33.09 -13.02
C ASN A 304 -6.42 33.77 -12.45
N ILE A 305 -6.03 34.95 -12.93
CA ILE A 305 -4.91 35.73 -12.37
C ILE A 305 -5.21 36.19 -10.94
N ASP A 306 -6.43 36.63 -10.64
CA ASP A 306 -6.83 37.02 -9.29
C ASP A 306 -6.94 35.81 -8.35
N LEU A 307 -7.40 34.65 -8.84
CA LEU A 307 -7.38 33.39 -8.10
C LEU A 307 -5.95 32.94 -7.80
N ILE A 308 -5.05 33.04 -8.77
CA ILE A 308 -3.62 32.72 -8.63
C ILE A 308 -2.98 33.67 -7.62
N HIS A 309 -3.23 34.99 -7.69
CA HIS A 309 -2.71 35.94 -6.71
C HIS A 309 -3.25 35.71 -5.30
N LYS A 310 -4.53 35.38 -5.14
CA LYS A 310 -5.10 34.99 -3.84
C LYS A 310 -4.45 33.71 -3.32
N SER A 311 -4.27 32.71 -4.17
CA SER A 311 -3.62 31.43 -3.82
C SER A 311 -2.16 31.63 -3.42
N ILE A 312 -1.41 32.47 -4.14
CA ILE A 312 -0.03 32.85 -3.80
C ILE A 312 0.00 33.59 -2.45
N LYS A 313 -0.91 34.55 -2.22
CA LYS A 313 -0.98 35.27 -0.93
C LYS A 313 -1.26 34.32 0.23
N ILE A 314 -2.21 33.39 0.07
CA ILE A 314 -2.51 32.37 1.08
C ILE A 314 -1.29 31.47 1.32
N ALA A 315 -0.63 31.01 0.25
CA ALA A 315 0.59 30.20 0.35
C ALA A 315 1.72 30.94 1.08
N VAL A 316 1.97 32.21 0.76
CA VAL A 316 2.97 33.04 1.43
C VAL A 316 2.65 33.21 2.91
N VAL A 317 1.38 33.44 3.25
CA VAL A 317 0.94 33.56 4.65
C VAL A 317 1.12 32.23 5.38
N MET A 318 0.73 31.09 4.79
CA MET A 318 0.94 29.76 5.38
C MET A 318 2.43 29.47 5.59
N VAL A 319 3.28 29.75 4.60
CA VAL A 319 4.74 29.58 4.71
C VAL A 319 5.30 30.47 5.83
N ALA A 320 4.84 31.72 5.95
CA ALA A 320 5.24 32.61 7.04
C ALA A 320 4.83 32.05 8.41
N PHE A 321 3.61 31.54 8.56
CA PHE A 321 3.16 30.89 9.80
C PHE A 321 3.99 29.64 10.14
N ILE A 322 4.29 28.81 9.14
CA ILE A 322 5.15 27.63 9.31
C ILE A 322 6.55 28.05 9.76
N LEU A 323 7.15 29.08 9.14
CA LEU A 323 8.46 29.59 9.53
C LEU A 323 8.46 30.17 10.96
N VAL A 324 7.42 30.92 11.32
CA VAL A 324 7.24 31.41 12.71
C VAL A 324 7.11 30.25 13.68
N LYS A 325 6.33 29.22 13.36
CA LYS A 325 6.21 28.00 14.18
C LYS A 325 7.55 27.30 14.33
N ILE A 326 8.30 27.12 13.25
CA ILE A 326 9.62 26.49 13.30
C ILE A 326 10.56 27.30 14.21
N LEU A 327 10.64 28.62 14.03
CA LEU A 327 11.46 29.48 14.89
C LEU A 327 11.02 29.40 16.36
N TRP A 328 9.72 29.39 16.62
CA TRP A 328 9.16 29.25 17.96
C TRP A 328 9.53 27.90 18.58
N VAL A 329 9.40 26.78 17.87
CA VAL A 329 9.75 25.44 18.37
C VAL A 329 11.25 25.35 18.65
N TYR A 330 12.10 25.90 17.77
CA TYR A 330 13.55 25.92 18.02
C TYR A 330 13.93 26.74 19.26
N TRP A 331 13.13 27.76 19.61
CA TRP A 331 13.33 28.57 20.81
C TRP A 331 12.70 27.98 22.08
N SER A 332 11.54 27.34 21.97
CA SER A 332 10.74 26.83 23.10
C SER A 332 11.00 25.37 23.46
N CYS A 333 11.42 24.53 22.50
CA CYS A 333 11.78 23.13 22.73
C CYS A 333 13.29 22.97 22.96
N THR A 334 13.77 23.61 24.02
CA THR A 334 15.12 23.43 24.56
C THR A 334 15.19 22.31 25.59
N ASP A 335 14.05 21.87 26.12
CA ASP A 335 13.93 21.10 27.37
C ASP A 335 13.55 19.62 27.17
N ASN A 336 13.86 19.03 26.01
CA ASN A 336 13.81 17.56 25.87
C ASN A 336 15.06 16.98 26.57
N GLY A 337 14.87 16.58 27.83
CA GLY A 337 15.94 16.21 28.76
C GLY A 337 16.03 14.70 29.02
N THR A 338 16.33 14.35 30.27
CA THR A 338 16.29 12.97 30.76
C THR A 338 14.85 12.51 30.99
N TRP A 339 14.62 11.22 31.23
CA TRP A 339 13.30 10.73 31.62
C TRP A 339 12.76 11.38 32.90
N GLU A 340 13.63 11.88 33.79
CA GLU A 340 13.18 12.61 34.98
C GLU A 340 12.65 14.00 34.62
N ASP A 341 13.33 14.70 33.71
CA ASP A 341 12.91 16.03 33.25
C ASP A 341 11.57 15.95 32.49
N GLU A 342 11.36 14.88 31.73
CA GLU A 342 10.16 14.67 30.91
C GLU A 342 9.01 13.96 31.64
N LYS A 343 9.22 13.51 32.89
CA LYS A 343 8.28 12.63 33.62
C LYS A 343 6.85 13.16 33.64
N GLY A 344 6.66 14.43 33.98
CA GLY A 344 5.35 15.06 34.05
C GLY A 344 4.62 15.01 32.71
N GLU A 345 5.32 15.34 31.62
CA GLU A 345 4.75 15.28 30.28
C GLU A 345 4.42 13.84 29.85
N LEU A 346 5.30 12.88 30.11
CA LEU A 346 5.07 11.49 29.71
C LEU A 346 3.87 10.89 30.44
N ILE A 347 3.66 11.22 31.71
CA ILE A 347 2.45 10.84 32.46
C ILE A 347 1.21 11.52 31.89
N GLN A 348 1.26 12.81 31.56
CA GLN A 348 0.12 13.51 30.95
C GLN A 348 -0.31 12.93 29.59
N ARG A 349 0.66 12.46 28.79
CA ARG A 349 0.40 11.77 27.50
C ARG A 349 -0.14 10.36 27.71
N ARG A 350 0.41 9.64 28.67
CA ARG A 350 -0.11 8.33 29.10
C ARG A 350 -1.59 8.44 29.48
N ASP A 351 -1.94 9.41 30.32
CA ASP A 351 -3.30 9.55 30.83
C ASP A 351 -4.30 9.89 29.72
N PHE A 352 -3.90 10.75 28.76
CA PHE A 352 -4.67 10.97 27.53
C PHE A 352 -4.94 9.68 26.76
N LEU A 353 -3.89 8.87 26.54
CA LEU A 353 -4.01 7.62 25.78
C LEU A 353 -4.82 6.56 26.53
N ILE A 354 -4.72 6.47 27.85
CA ILE A 354 -5.56 5.57 28.64
C ILE A 354 -7.04 5.92 28.43
N ASP A 355 -7.40 7.20 28.54
CA ASP A 355 -8.78 7.67 28.36
C ASP A 355 -9.34 7.37 26.95
N ARG A 356 -8.49 7.55 25.92
CA ARG A 356 -8.88 7.37 24.52
C ARG A 356 -8.86 5.92 24.04
N VAL A 357 -7.87 5.14 24.45
CA VAL A 357 -7.59 3.80 23.91
C VAL A 357 -8.18 2.69 24.77
N VAL A 358 -8.16 2.83 26.10
CA VAL A 358 -8.66 1.79 27.02
C VAL A 358 -10.17 1.96 27.18
N THR A 359 -10.89 1.56 26.13
CA THR A 359 -12.34 1.73 25.98
C THR A 359 -12.99 0.46 25.42
N SER A 360 -14.23 0.54 24.94
CA SER A 360 -14.83 -0.59 24.22
C SER A 360 -14.13 -0.82 22.86
N PRO A 361 -13.97 -2.07 22.40
CA PRO A 361 -13.41 -2.39 21.07
C PRO A 361 -13.98 -1.55 19.93
N ARG A 362 -15.32 -1.39 19.90
CA ARG A 362 -16.00 -0.61 18.86
C ARG A 362 -15.71 0.88 18.95
N ALA A 363 -15.63 1.44 20.16
CA ALA A 363 -15.27 2.84 20.34
C ALA A 363 -13.85 3.10 19.82
N LEU A 364 -12.90 2.22 20.14
CA LEU A 364 -11.53 2.34 19.63
C LEU A 364 -11.45 2.26 18.10
N LEU A 365 -12.22 1.37 17.46
CA LEU A 365 -12.30 1.32 16.00
C LEU A 365 -12.82 2.64 15.40
N CYS A 366 -13.77 3.30 16.06
CA CYS A 366 -14.28 4.62 15.64
C CYS A 366 -13.26 5.74 15.83
N GLU A 367 -12.24 5.55 16.68
CA GLU A 367 -11.11 6.50 16.80
C GLU A 367 -10.10 6.38 15.66
N MET A 368 -10.18 5.31 14.87
CA MET A 368 -9.34 5.15 13.68
C MET A 368 -10.04 5.82 12.47
N PRO A 369 -9.32 6.61 11.67
CA PRO A 369 -9.95 7.39 10.60
C PRO A 369 -10.68 6.51 9.58
N GLU A 370 -12.00 6.73 9.41
CA GLU A 370 -12.85 5.90 8.53
C GLU A 370 -12.36 5.81 7.08
N GLY A 371 -11.66 6.85 6.61
CA GLY A 371 -11.09 6.89 5.27
C GLY A 371 -10.08 5.78 4.97
N ILE A 372 -9.39 5.22 5.98
CA ILE A 372 -8.34 4.22 5.75
C ILE A 372 -8.88 2.82 5.44
N GLY A 373 -10.20 2.60 5.56
CA GLY A 373 -10.83 1.30 5.33
C GLY A 373 -10.78 0.37 6.53
N THR A 374 -11.70 -0.59 6.58
CA THR A 374 -11.94 -1.45 7.76
C THR A 374 -10.76 -2.36 8.10
N GLN A 375 -10.02 -2.81 7.08
CA GLN A 375 -8.77 -3.56 7.25
C GLN A 375 -7.78 -2.78 8.12
N PHE A 376 -7.41 -1.59 7.65
CA PHE A 376 -6.41 -0.75 8.30
C PHE A 376 -6.93 -0.09 9.58
N GLN A 377 -8.24 0.13 9.73
CA GLN A 377 -8.83 0.53 11.02
C GLN A 377 -8.59 -0.54 12.10
N GLY A 378 -8.78 -1.81 11.77
CA GLY A 378 -8.50 -2.92 12.69
C GLY A 378 -7.02 -3.01 13.04
N GLU A 379 -6.14 -2.92 12.03
CA GLU A 379 -4.69 -2.95 12.24
C GLU A 379 -4.20 -1.77 13.07
N TRP A 380 -4.64 -0.55 12.78
CA TRP A 380 -4.25 0.63 13.54
C TRP A 380 -4.79 0.61 14.96
N ALA A 381 -5.96 0.00 15.20
CA ALA A 381 -6.45 -0.24 16.55
C ALA A 381 -5.57 -1.25 17.30
N LEU A 382 -5.18 -2.38 16.68
CA LEU A 382 -4.23 -3.34 17.26
C LEU A 382 -2.87 -2.68 17.56
N TYR A 383 -2.33 -1.91 16.62
CA TYR A 383 -1.08 -1.18 16.80
C TYR A 383 -1.18 -0.16 17.94
N SER A 384 -2.30 0.54 18.06
CA SER A 384 -2.55 1.47 19.17
C SER A 384 -2.52 0.73 20.52
N CYS A 385 -3.22 -0.40 20.63
CA CYS A 385 -3.21 -1.22 21.84
C CYS A 385 -1.81 -1.74 22.20
N SER A 386 -1.09 -2.31 21.23
CA SER A 386 0.23 -2.91 21.46
C SER A 386 1.31 -1.86 21.76
N MET A 387 1.31 -0.72 21.07
CA MET A 387 2.25 0.37 21.37
C MET A 387 1.96 1.02 22.73
N LEU A 388 0.68 1.20 23.10
CA LEU A 388 0.33 1.68 24.43
C LEU A 388 0.74 0.68 25.52
N ALA A 389 0.53 -0.62 25.32
CA ALA A 389 1.01 -1.65 26.25
C ALA A 389 2.54 -1.57 26.46
N ALA A 390 3.30 -1.39 25.38
CA ALA A 390 4.75 -1.21 25.43
C ALA A 390 5.16 0.05 26.20
N ALA A 391 4.46 1.16 25.99
CA ALA A 391 4.66 2.40 26.73
C ALA A 391 4.40 2.21 28.23
N LEU A 392 3.25 1.61 28.59
CA LEU A 392 2.87 1.35 29.98
C LEU A 392 3.86 0.40 30.69
N PHE A 393 4.36 -0.61 29.99
CA PHE A 393 5.41 -1.50 30.49
C PHE A 393 6.71 -0.75 30.77
N ASN A 394 7.17 0.06 29.81
CA ASN A 394 8.36 0.88 29.98
C ASN A 394 8.22 1.88 31.13
N MET A 395 7.09 2.58 31.21
CA MET A 395 6.79 3.53 32.27
C MET A 395 6.71 2.86 33.65
N SER A 396 6.25 1.60 33.73
CA SER A 396 6.26 0.83 34.99
C SER A 396 7.68 0.57 35.53
N LYS A 397 8.70 0.59 34.65
CA LYS A 397 10.11 0.51 35.05
C LYS A 397 10.69 1.89 35.39
N LEU A 398 10.38 2.90 34.58
CA LEU A 398 10.88 4.26 34.75
C LEU A 398 10.29 4.93 35.99
N TYR A 399 9.00 4.72 36.23
CA TYR A 399 8.20 5.36 37.28
C TYR A 399 7.45 4.29 38.09
N PRO A 400 8.11 3.63 39.05
CA PRO A 400 7.54 2.50 39.79
C PRO A 400 6.20 2.78 40.48
N GLU A 401 5.90 4.04 40.81
CA GLU A 401 4.63 4.47 41.38
C GLU A 401 3.44 4.32 40.43
N THR A 402 3.68 4.31 39.11
CA THR A 402 2.64 4.13 38.08
C THR A 402 2.33 2.66 37.79
N LYS A 403 3.14 1.74 38.32
CA LYS A 403 3.15 0.33 37.95
C LYS A 403 1.81 -0.37 38.11
N THR A 404 1.10 -0.15 39.22
CA THR A 404 -0.17 -0.83 39.51
C THR A 404 -1.24 -0.44 38.48
N GLU A 405 -1.41 0.86 38.26
CA GLU A 405 -2.34 1.41 37.27
C GLU A 405 -1.97 0.97 35.85
N ASN A 406 -0.69 1.03 35.49
CA ASN A 406 -0.22 0.60 34.17
C ASN A 406 -0.50 -0.89 33.94
N LEU A 407 -0.30 -1.75 34.94
CA LEU A 407 -0.58 -3.18 34.84
C LEU A 407 -2.06 -3.48 34.60
N GLU A 408 -2.95 -2.76 35.28
CA GLU A 408 -4.40 -2.86 35.07
C GLU A 408 -4.79 -2.44 33.65
N ASN A 409 -4.20 -1.36 33.15
CA ASN A 409 -4.46 -0.89 31.79
C ASN A 409 -3.89 -1.84 30.71
N ILE A 410 -2.72 -2.45 30.92
CA ILE A 410 -2.21 -3.49 30.02
C ILE A 410 -3.17 -4.70 30.01
N ASP A 411 -3.71 -5.09 31.16
CA ASP A 411 -4.71 -6.18 31.26
C ASP A 411 -5.94 -5.86 30.41
N ASN A 412 -6.51 -4.65 30.57
CA ASN A 412 -7.66 -4.20 29.80
C ASN A 412 -7.39 -4.18 28.29
N LEU A 413 -6.21 -3.71 27.87
CA LEU A 413 -5.82 -3.70 26.45
C LEU A 413 -5.74 -5.12 25.87
N ILE A 414 -5.21 -6.09 26.63
CA ILE A 414 -5.19 -7.51 26.20
C ILE A 414 -6.61 -8.04 26.05
N GLU A 415 -7.51 -7.77 27.00
CA GLU A 415 -8.93 -8.17 26.91
C GLU A 415 -9.62 -7.56 25.69
N MET A 416 -9.33 -6.30 25.37
CA MET A 416 -9.85 -5.66 24.16
C MET A 416 -9.36 -6.36 22.90
N VAL A 417 -8.06 -6.66 22.79
CA VAL A 417 -7.47 -7.33 21.61
C VAL A 417 -8.02 -8.75 21.46
N LEU A 418 -8.42 -9.40 22.55
CA LEU A 418 -9.13 -10.69 22.56
C LEU A 418 -10.61 -10.60 22.15
N SER A 419 -11.16 -9.41 21.91
CA SER A 419 -12.51 -9.26 21.37
C SER A 419 -12.58 -9.68 19.90
N PHE A 420 -13.74 -10.16 19.46
CA PHE A 420 -13.93 -10.52 18.05
C PHE A 420 -13.82 -9.28 17.17
N GLU A 421 -14.35 -8.15 17.64
CA GLU A 421 -14.36 -6.88 16.95
C GLU A 421 -12.95 -6.41 16.55
N LEU A 422 -11.96 -6.49 17.46
CA LEU A 422 -10.59 -6.06 17.15
C LEU A 422 -9.79 -7.04 16.31
N ARG A 423 -10.12 -8.34 16.31
CA ARG A 423 -9.44 -9.32 15.44
C ARG A 423 -10.15 -9.59 14.12
N LYS A 424 -11.33 -8.99 13.94
CA LYS A 424 -12.18 -9.21 12.77
C LYS A 424 -11.47 -8.89 11.45
N TYR A 425 -10.67 -7.82 11.43
CA TYR A 425 -9.92 -7.43 10.22
C TYR A 425 -8.99 -8.56 9.74
N ASP A 426 -8.27 -9.19 10.67
CA ASP A 426 -7.37 -10.30 10.38
C ASP A 426 -8.16 -11.56 9.99
N ALA A 427 -9.30 -11.79 10.64
CA ALA A 427 -10.19 -12.90 10.30
C ALA A 427 -10.80 -12.78 8.90
N GLU A 428 -11.24 -11.59 8.52
CA GLU A 428 -11.73 -11.28 7.16
C GLU A 428 -10.61 -11.43 6.14
N ARG A 429 -9.41 -10.92 6.45
CA ARG A 429 -8.25 -10.96 5.55
C ARG A 429 -7.81 -12.38 5.26
N TRP A 430 -7.81 -13.25 6.27
CA TRP A 430 -7.38 -14.64 6.13
C TRP A 430 -8.53 -15.60 5.81
N GLY A 431 -9.79 -15.20 5.97
CA GLY A 431 -10.96 -16.06 5.79
C GLY A 431 -11.14 -17.12 6.88
N GLU A 432 -10.50 -16.96 8.05
CA GLU A 432 -10.68 -17.76 9.27
C GLU A 432 -10.26 -16.96 10.50
N ASP A 433 -10.79 -17.28 11.68
CA ASP A 433 -10.45 -16.54 12.91
C ASP A 433 -9.08 -16.96 13.48
N PRO A 434 -8.18 -16.01 13.81
CA PRO A 434 -6.81 -16.30 14.23
C PRO A 434 -6.70 -17.08 15.54
N LEU A 435 -7.70 -16.98 16.43
CA LEU A 435 -7.70 -17.65 17.73
C LEU A 435 -8.48 -18.97 17.70
N GLU A 436 -9.58 -19.05 16.94
CA GLU A 436 -10.32 -20.31 16.79
C GLU A 436 -9.53 -21.35 15.97
N THR A 437 -8.69 -20.88 15.04
CA THR A 437 -7.85 -21.72 14.17
C THR A 437 -6.37 -21.65 14.52
N LEU A 438 -6.04 -21.34 15.79
CA LEU A 438 -4.65 -21.18 16.22
C LEU A 438 -3.78 -22.43 15.94
N ASP A 439 -4.36 -23.63 15.97
CA ASP A 439 -3.66 -24.87 15.60
C ASP A 439 -3.46 -25.10 14.10
N GLY A 440 -4.13 -24.30 13.25
CA GLY A 440 -4.01 -24.32 11.80
C GLY A 440 -2.68 -23.76 11.27
N ASP A 441 -2.56 -23.74 9.94
CA ASP A 441 -1.34 -23.36 9.23
C ASP A 441 -1.37 -21.95 8.61
N ARG A 442 -2.51 -21.25 8.58
CA ARG A 442 -2.55 -19.84 8.10
C ARG A 442 -1.74 -18.94 9.02
N SER A 443 -1.14 -17.89 8.46
CA SER A 443 -0.09 -17.13 9.15
C SER A 443 -0.61 -16.39 10.38
N HIS A 444 -1.54 -15.45 10.16
CA HIS A 444 -2.05 -14.52 11.17
C HIS A 444 -0.95 -13.78 11.96
N ILE A 445 0.25 -13.68 11.38
CA ILE A 445 1.45 -13.34 12.15
C ILE A 445 1.39 -11.94 12.74
N SER A 446 0.79 -10.98 12.03
CA SER A 446 0.59 -9.62 12.53
C SER A 446 -0.28 -9.63 13.80
N TYR A 447 -1.47 -10.23 13.77
CA TYR A 447 -2.34 -10.27 14.95
C TYR A 447 -1.74 -11.05 16.13
N ILE A 448 -1.33 -12.31 15.92
CA ILE A 448 -0.92 -13.20 17.03
C ILE A 448 0.39 -12.76 17.68
N SER A 449 1.29 -12.11 16.92
CA SER A 449 2.58 -11.65 17.46
C SER A 449 2.42 -10.43 18.35
N HIS A 450 1.58 -9.46 17.98
CA HIS A 450 1.28 -8.30 18.82
C HIS A 450 0.58 -8.72 20.11
N LEU A 451 -0.41 -9.62 20.04
CA LEU A 451 -1.07 -10.16 21.24
C LEU A 451 -0.06 -10.87 22.17
N ALA A 452 0.81 -11.72 21.61
CA ALA A 452 1.86 -12.38 22.39
C ALA A 452 2.87 -11.39 23.00
N TRP A 453 3.21 -10.33 22.26
CA TRP A 453 4.11 -9.29 22.75
C TRP A 453 3.49 -8.53 23.94
N MET A 454 2.21 -8.12 23.85
CA MET A 454 1.48 -7.47 24.95
C MET A 454 1.40 -8.36 26.19
N ILE A 455 1.12 -9.65 26.04
CA ILE A 455 1.10 -10.60 27.17
C ILE A 455 2.49 -10.73 27.80
N SER A 456 3.55 -10.72 26.99
CA SER A 456 4.93 -10.75 27.51
C SER A 456 5.25 -9.52 28.37
N GLU A 457 4.76 -8.35 27.96
CA GLU A 457 4.94 -7.08 28.67
C GLU A 457 4.16 -7.04 29.98
N TYR A 458 2.90 -7.48 29.97
CA TYR A 458 2.11 -7.70 31.19
C TYR A 458 2.87 -8.58 32.18
N LYS A 459 3.40 -9.71 31.71
CA LYS A 459 4.09 -10.66 32.56
C LYS A 459 5.40 -10.10 33.11
N MET A 460 6.21 -9.46 32.26
CA MET A 460 7.48 -8.84 32.64
C MET A 460 7.29 -7.63 33.57
N ALA A 461 6.17 -6.91 33.48
CA ALA A 461 5.81 -5.87 34.44
C ALA A 461 5.48 -6.44 35.83
N GLY A 462 5.20 -7.74 35.96
CA GLY A 462 4.82 -8.39 37.21
C GLY A 462 3.33 -8.73 37.31
N GLY A 463 2.66 -8.84 36.16
CA GLY A 463 1.31 -9.37 36.06
C GLY A 463 1.20 -10.83 36.54
N ASN A 464 -0.03 -11.24 36.84
CA ASN A 464 -0.32 -12.58 37.35
C ASN A 464 -0.27 -13.65 36.22
N ASP A 465 -0.76 -14.86 36.49
CA ASP A 465 -0.71 -15.99 35.55
C ASP A 465 -1.92 -16.09 34.59
N LYS A 466 -2.79 -15.05 34.54
CA LYS A 466 -4.06 -15.04 33.79
C LYS A 466 -3.93 -15.50 32.33
N TYR A 467 -2.85 -15.10 31.65
CA TYR A 467 -2.64 -15.35 30.23
C TYR A 467 -1.60 -16.43 29.91
N ASN A 468 -1.07 -17.16 30.90
CA ASN A 468 0.05 -18.08 30.68
C ASN A 468 -0.24 -19.16 29.62
N ASN A 469 -1.43 -19.78 29.67
CA ASN A 469 -1.81 -20.83 28.71
C ASN A 469 -1.89 -20.25 27.29
N LEU A 470 -2.59 -19.14 27.12
CA LEU A 470 -2.70 -18.46 25.82
C LEU A 470 -1.32 -18.04 25.29
N PHE A 471 -0.44 -17.53 26.15
CA PHE A 471 0.90 -17.13 25.76
C PHE A 471 1.74 -18.33 25.28
N ASP A 472 1.63 -19.47 25.97
CA ASP A 472 2.23 -20.74 25.58
C ASP A 472 1.73 -21.20 24.20
N ASP A 473 0.43 -21.11 23.95
CA ASP A 473 -0.22 -21.54 22.70
C ASP A 473 0.16 -20.61 21.52
N LEU A 474 0.12 -19.29 21.72
CA LEU A 474 0.52 -18.30 20.72
C LEU A 474 1.99 -18.48 20.33
N CYS A 475 2.90 -18.57 21.31
CA CYS A 475 4.33 -18.72 21.04
C CYS A 475 4.66 -20.10 20.47
N GLY A 476 3.97 -21.15 20.91
CA GLY A 476 4.09 -22.50 20.34
C GLY A 476 3.68 -22.55 18.88
N THR A 477 2.55 -21.92 18.56
CA THR A 477 2.03 -21.79 17.19
C THR A 477 2.97 -20.99 16.30
N MET A 478 3.39 -19.79 16.72
CA MET A 478 4.35 -18.98 15.96
C MET A 478 5.64 -19.76 15.70
N ASN A 479 6.23 -20.38 16.73
CA ASN A 479 7.44 -21.17 16.57
C ASN A 479 7.24 -22.37 15.62
N ARG A 480 6.12 -23.08 15.70
CA ARG A 480 5.78 -24.20 14.81
C ARG A 480 5.67 -23.72 13.35
N ARG A 481 4.93 -22.65 13.08
CA ARG A 481 4.73 -22.08 11.74
C ARG A 481 6.04 -21.57 11.16
N LEU A 482 6.85 -20.84 11.93
CA LEU A 482 8.18 -20.39 11.53
C LEU A 482 9.11 -21.54 11.15
N LEU A 483 9.15 -22.61 11.95
CA LEU A 483 10.02 -23.77 11.66
C LEU A 483 9.56 -24.59 10.46
N ARG A 484 8.26 -24.52 10.10
CA ARG A 484 7.71 -25.14 8.89
C ARG A 484 7.92 -24.30 7.64
N SER A 485 8.00 -22.98 7.77
CA SER A 485 8.24 -22.11 6.63
C SER A 485 9.68 -22.25 6.12
N LYS A 486 9.86 -22.10 4.81
CA LYS A 486 11.19 -22.22 4.18
C LYS A 486 12.14 -21.11 4.64
N SER A 487 11.58 -19.92 4.87
CA SER A 487 12.32 -18.70 5.15
C SER A 487 12.52 -18.42 6.64
N LEU A 488 11.80 -19.11 7.54
CA LEU A 488 11.56 -18.66 8.92
C LEU A 488 10.85 -17.30 8.97
N ASN A 489 10.12 -16.94 7.93
CA ASN A 489 9.16 -15.84 7.95
C ASN A 489 7.79 -16.33 7.52
N LEU A 490 6.78 -15.53 7.79
CA LEU A 490 5.38 -15.80 7.47
C LEU A 490 4.79 -14.53 6.85
N PRO A 491 3.90 -14.64 5.87
CA PRO A 491 3.30 -13.45 5.25
C PRO A 491 2.27 -12.80 6.19
N THR A 492 2.17 -11.48 6.17
CA THR A 492 1.15 -10.71 6.91
C THR A 492 -0.23 -10.94 6.31
N TYR A 493 -0.30 -10.98 4.98
CA TYR A 493 -1.52 -11.16 4.20
C TYR A 493 -1.43 -12.40 3.31
N PRO A 494 -2.56 -13.05 2.99
CA PRO A 494 -2.56 -14.20 2.09
C PRO A 494 -2.01 -13.82 0.71
N SER A 495 -1.16 -14.67 0.15
CA SER A 495 -0.66 -14.54 -1.22
C SER A 495 0.12 -13.25 -1.52
N GLU A 496 0.62 -12.55 -0.51
CA GLU A 496 1.44 -11.35 -0.67
C GLU A 496 2.91 -11.58 -0.29
N CYS A 497 3.73 -10.56 -0.53
CA CYS A 497 5.08 -10.53 0.01
C CYS A 497 5.09 -10.52 1.55
N ILE A 498 6.23 -10.93 2.12
CA ILE A 498 6.48 -10.87 3.54
C ILE A 498 7.04 -9.50 3.89
N TYR A 499 6.36 -8.81 4.80
CA TYR A 499 6.80 -7.57 5.41
C TYR A 499 7.76 -7.90 6.58
N VAL A 500 9.03 -7.56 6.42
CA VAL A 500 10.04 -7.82 7.46
C VAL A 500 9.74 -7.15 8.83
N PRO A 501 9.22 -5.91 8.91
CA PRO A 501 8.87 -5.33 10.22
C PRO A 501 7.83 -6.16 11.01
N ASP A 502 6.81 -6.68 10.33
CA ASP A 502 5.74 -7.47 10.96
C ASP A 502 6.27 -8.81 11.48
N MET A 503 7.32 -9.33 10.85
CA MET A 503 8.00 -10.53 11.36
C MET A 503 8.80 -10.25 12.62
N LEU A 504 9.40 -9.06 12.75
CA LEU A 504 10.27 -8.76 13.87
C LEU A 504 9.53 -8.72 15.21
N VAL A 505 8.28 -8.27 15.25
CA VAL A 505 7.46 -8.33 16.48
C VAL A 505 7.22 -9.77 16.93
N ALA A 506 7.07 -10.73 16.01
CA ALA A 506 6.98 -12.15 16.37
C ALA A 506 8.30 -12.66 16.99
N ILE A 507 9.44 -12.21 16.46
CA ILE A 507 10.75 -12.56 17.02
C ILE A 507 10.97 -11.90 18.39
N VAL A 508 10.46 -10.68 18.62
CA VAL A 508 10.44 -10.03 19.93
C VAL A 508 9.62 -10.86 20.92
N ALA A 509 8.39 -11.23 20.56
CA ALA A 509 7.50 -12.02 21.41
C ALA A 509 8.14 -13.37 21.79
N LEU A 510 8.73 -14.10 20.84
CA LEU A 510 9.44 -15.36 21.10
C LEU A 510 10.69 -15.17 21.97
N ASN A 511 11.43 -14.06 21.79
CA ASN A 511 12.58 -13.75 22.62
C ASN A 511 12.15 -13.47 24.07
N ASN A 512 11.10 -12.68 24.28
CA ASN A 512 10.55 -12.40 25.61
C ASN A 512 9.98 -13.66 26.27
N TYR A 513 9.26 -14.48 25.49
CA TYR A 513 8.79 -15.80 25.94
C TYR A 513 9.97 -16.66 26.42
N SER A 514 11.09 -16.67 25.69
CA SER A 514 12.29 -17.42 26.09
C SER A 514 12.89 -16.94 27.41
N LYS A 515 12.89 -15.62 27.67
CA LYS A 515 13.38 -15.04 28.93
C LYS A 515 12.52 -15.49 30.12
N LEU A 516 11.20 -15.56 29.91
CA LEU A 516 10.23 -15.96 30.94
C LEU A 516 10.17 -17.50 31.15
N ASN A 517 10.49 -18.28 30.11
CA ASN A 517 10.28 -19.74 30.09
C ASN A 517 11.58 -20.55 29.90
N LYS A 518 12.62 -20.23 30.69
CA LYS A 518 13.88 -21.00 30.77
C LYS A 518 14.57 -21.24 29.40
N GLY A 519 14.47 -20.28 28.49
CA GLY A 519 15.09 -20.32 27.17
C GLY A 519 14.29 -21.07 26.10
N LYS A 520 13.04 -21.48 26.35
CA LYS A 520 12.19 -22.13 25.34
C LYS A 520 12.09 -21.24 24.08
N TYR A 521 12.30 -21.84 22.90
CA TYR A 521 12.34 -21.20 21.58
C TYR A 521 13.51 -20.23 21.27
N ILE A 522 14.48 -20.04 22.17
CA ILE A 522 15.65 -19.18 21.90
C ILE A 522 16.46 -19.63 20.67
N SER A 523 16.45 -20.92 20.36
CA SER A 523 17.09 -21.48 19.17
C SER A 523 16.51 -20.93 17.88
N THR A 524 15.19 -20.73 17.83
CA THR A 524 14.47 -20.19 16.67
C THR A 524 14.82 -18.72 16.47
N VAL A 525 14.77 -17.93 17.54
CA VAL A 525 15.19 -16.52 17.53
C VAL A 525 16.62 -16.36 17.01
N ARG A 526 17.58 -17.14 17.55
CA ARG A 526 18.99 -17.10 17.10
C ARG A 526 19.16 -17.54 15.65
N LYS A 527 18.36 -18.51 15.18
CA LYS A 527 18.39 -18.95 13.78
C LYS A 527 17.88 -17.86 12.85
N TRP A 528 16.79 -17.19 13.23
CA TRP A 528 16.24 -16.05 12.49
C TRP A 528 17.25 -14.91 12.38
N VAL A 529 17.83 -14.45 13.51
CA VAL A 529 18.83 -13.37 13.52
C VAL A 529 20.04 -13.71 12.66
N ARG A 530 20.50 -14.97 12.66
CA ARG A 530 21.59 -15.41 11.81
C ARG A 530 21.25 -15.30 10.33
N LYS A 531 20.07 -15.79 9.90
CA LYS A 531 19.61 -15.66 8.51
C LYS A 531 19.46 -14.19 8.11
N ALA A 532 18.87 -13.37 8.97
CA ALA A 532 18.69 -11.94 8.74
C ALA A 532 20.02 -11.24 8.45
N LYS A 533 21.07 -11.54 9.24
CA LYS A 533 22.42 -10.99 9.05
C LYS A 533 23.13 -11.49 7.79
N SER A 534 22.81 -12.70 7.30
CA SER A 534 23.54 -13.32 6.18
C SER A 534 22.83 -13.24 4.84
N GLU A 535 21.50 -13.15 4.82
CA GLU A 535 20.68 -13.35 3.62
C GLU A 535 19.75 -12.17 3.31
N TRP A 536 19.36 -11.36 4.30
CA TRP A 536 18.30 -10.34 4.15
C TRP A 536 18.79 -8.91 4.35
N LEU A 537 20.10 -8.68 4.20
CA LEU A 537 20.64 -7.33 4.15
C LEU A 537 20.64 -6.85 2.70
N ASP A 538 20.08 -5.67 2.49
CA ASP A 538 20.17 -4.96 1.22
C ASP A 538 21.64 -4.71 0.86
N LYS A 539 21.96 -4.87 -0.42
CA LYS A 539 23.34 -4.80 -0.91
C LYS A 539 23.90 -3.38 -0.94
N GLU A 540 23.04 -2.38 -1.11
CA GLU A 540 23.45 -0.98 -1.23
C GLU A 540 23.59 -0.32 0.15
N THR A 541 22.56 -0.45 0.98
CA THR A 541 22.46 0.22 2.29
C THR A 541 22.96 -0.64 3.45
N GLY A 542 23.02 -1.96 3.29
CA GLY A 542 23.29 -2.91 4.37
C GLY A 542 22.19 -2.97 5.44
N LEU A 543 21.05 -2.33 5.24
CA LEU A 543 19.90 -2.44 6.13
C LEU A 543 19.15 -3.75 5.87
N LEU A 544 18.38 -4.23 6.85
CA LEU A 544 17.40 -5.27 6.60
C LEU A 544 16.46 -4.82 5.47
N VAL A 545 16.23 -5.69 4.51
CA VAL A 545 15.28 -5.44 3.42
C VAL A 545 13.87 -5.24 3.97
N SER A 546 13.07 -4.44 3.27
CA SER A 546 11.68 -4.20 3.65
C SER A 546 10.77 -5.39 3.37
N PHE A 547 11.05 -6.10 2.26
CA PHE A 547 10.19 -7.13 1.71
C PHE A 547 10.98 -8.39 1.37
N LEU A 548 10.35 -9.54 1.60
CA LEU A 548 10.83 -10.85 1.16
C LEU A 548 9.71 -11.55 0.38
N SER A 549 10.07 -12.39 -0.58
CA SER A 549 9.11 -13.37 -1.10
C SER A 549 8.69 -14.36 0.00
N GLU A 550 7.65 -15.15 -0.24
CA GLU A 550 7.23 -16.22 0.67
C GLU A 550 8.37 -17.22 0.97
N ASP A 551 9.23 -17.46 -0.04
CA ASP A 551 10.41 -18.32 0.06
C ASP A 551 11.60 -17.64 0.77
N GLY A 552 11.46 -16.38 1.20
CA GLY A 552 12.47 -15.64 1.96
C GLY A 552 13.54 -14.99 1.11
N ILE A 553 13.23 -14.70 -0.15
CA ILE A 553 14.17 -14.16 -1.13
C ILE A 553 13.93 -12.65 -1.24
N PRO A 554 14.97 -11.82 -1.05
CA PRO A 554 14.85 -10.38 -1.27
C PRO A 554 14.49 -10.02 -2.71
N PHE A 555 13.56 -9.08 -2.88
CA PHE A 555 13.26 -8.47 -4.17
C PHE A 555 14.45 -7.62 -4.64
N LYS A 556 14.87 -7.80 -5.90
CA LYS A 556 16.15 -7.24 -6.40
C LYS A 556 16.17 -5.71 -6.50
N ALA A 557 15.02 -5.11 -6.79
CA ALA A 557 14.88 -3.68 -7.04
C ALA A 557 13.93 -2.99 -6.05
N ALA A 558 13.53 -3.71 -4.98
CA ALA A 558 12.61 -3.16 -4.00
C ALA A 558 13.35 -2.16 -3.12
N PRO A 559 12.76 -0.98 -2.88
CA PRO A 559 13.39 0.00 -2.02
C PRO A 559 13.43 -0.49 -0.57
N VAL A 560 14.52 -0.18 0.12
CA VAL A 560 14.52 -0.19 1.58
C VAL A 560 13.72 1.03 2.03
N LYS A 561 12.67 0.79 2.83
CA LYS A 561 11.80 1.86 3.37
C LYS A 561 12.38 2.39 4.68
N GLY A 562 12.41 3.72 4.81
CA GLY A 562 12.89 4.40 6.00
C GLY A 562 12.03 4.11 7.23
N SER A 563 10.71 4.13 7.07
CA SER A 563 9.72 3.72 8.09
C SER A 563 10.00 2.32 8.66
N TYR A 564 10.13 1.33 7.78
CA TYR A 564 10.37 -0.06 8.18
C TYR A 564 11.74 -0.22 8.83
N SER A 565 12.77 0.40 8.25
CA SER A 565 14.12 0.34 8.81
C SER A 565 14.20 0.95 10.22
N ALA A 566 13.48 2.04 10.48
CA ALA A 566 13.39 2.66 11.79
C ALA A 566 12.70 1.75 12.82
N LEU A 567 11.58 1.12 12.44
CA LEU A 567 10.87 0.17 13.28
C LEU A 567 11.70 -1.11 13.53
N ASN A 568 12.38 -1.62 12.51
CA ASN A 568 13.28 -2.76 12.62
C ASN A 568 14.39 -2.49 13.65
N CYS A 569 14.98 -1.30 13.64
CA CYS A 569 16.01 -0.92 14.60
C CYS A 569 15.50 -1.00 16.05
N LEU A 570 14.25 -0.55 16.31
CA LEU A 570 13.62 -0.66 17.62
C LEU A 570 13.43 -2.13 18.03
N TYR A 571 12.79 -2.96 17.21
CA TYR A 571 12.54 -4.34 17.58
C TYR A 571 13.83 -5.13 17.82
N LEU A 572 14.87 -4.85 17.03
CA LEU A 572 16.17 -5.45 17.22
C LEU A 572 16.80 -5.10 18.59
N THR A 573 16.50 -3.95 19.21
CA THR A 573 17.04 -3.63 20.54
C THR A 573 16.60 -4.65 21.59
N GLN A 574 15.42 -5.23 21.41
CA GLN A 574 14.85 -6.23 22.31
C GLN A 574 15.36 -7.65 22.05
N ILE A 575 16.01 -7.90 20.90
CA ILE A 575 16.44 -9.22 20.42
C ILE A 575 17.97 -9.36 20.40
N ASP A 576 18.67 -8.45 19.72
CA ASP A 576 20.13 -8.44 19.51
C ASP A 576 20.61 -6.98 19.44
N SER A 577 21.02 -6.44 20.58
CA SER A 577 21.39 -5.02 20.72
C SER A 577 22.64 -4.61 19.93
N VAL A 578 23.51 -5.57 19.57
CA VAL A 578 24.66 -5.33 18.70
C VAL A 578 24.18 -5.12 17.27
N PHE A 579 23.32 -6.02 16.77
CA PHE A 579 22.74 -5.88 15.44
C PHE A 579 21.88 -4.63 15.32
N ALA A 580 21.06 -4.33 16.33
CA ALA A 580 20.26 -3.12 16.41
C ALA A 580 21.13 -1.86 16.26
N ARG A 581 22.29 -1.84 16.93
CA ARG A 581 23.24 -0.71 16.85
C ARG A 581 23.81 -0.58 15.45
N GLU A 582 24.20 -1.67 14.80
CA GLU A 582 24.70 -1.65 13.42
C GLU A 582 23.65 -1.10 12.45
N GLN A 583 22.42 -1.61 12.54
CA GLN A 583 21.29 -1.17 11.70
C GLN A 583 20.96 0.31 11.94
N TYR A 584 20.95 0.76 13.20
CA TYR A 584 20.70 2.17 13.54
C TYR A 584 21.77 3.12 12.96
N HIS A 585 23.03 2.71 12.92
CA HIS A 585 24.08 3.51 12.27
C HIS A 585 23.84 3.61 10.75
N ARG A 586 23.50 2.48 10.10
CA ARG A 586 23.19 2.46 8.65
C ARG A 586 21.95 3.29 8.32
N LEU A 587 20.89 3.19 9.12
CA LEU A 587 19.69 4.02 8.99
C LEU A 587 20.06 5.50 9.00
N LYS A 588 20.89 5.92 9.96
CA LYS A 588 21.34 7.31 10.03
C LYS A 588 22.19 7.71 8.83
N SER A 589 23.06 6.83 8.33
CA SER A 589 23.91 7.12 7.18
C SER A 589 23.12 7.27 5.88
N HIS A 590 22.08 6.46 5.67
CA HIS A 590 21.36 6.41 4.40
C HIS A 590 20.06 7.22 4.39
N PHE A 591 19.34 7.33 5.51
CA PHE A 591 17.99 7.90 5.52
C PHE A 591 17.85 9.19 6.35
N LEU A 592 18.83 9.54 7.19
CA LEU A 592 18.71 10.76 8.00
C LEU A 592 18.79 12.01 7.14
N GLN A 593 17.74 12.81 7.14
CA GLN A 593 17.75 14.15 6.59
C GLN A 593 18.04 15.16 7.69
N SER A 594 19.07 15.97 7.48
CA SER A 594 19.41 17.11 8.32
C SER A 594 18.92 18.43 7.73
N GLY A 595 18.68 19.43 8.57
CA GLY A 595 18.31 20.78 8.13
C GLY A 595 17.16 21.34 8.94
N LEU A 596 16.31 22.14 8.30
CA LEU A 596 15.16 22.79 8.93
C LEU A 596 14.15 21.76 9.47
N LEU A 597 13.85 20.74 8.65
CA LEU A 597 13.04 19.57 9.03
C LEU A 597 13.98 18.36 9.14
N PHE A 598 14.22 17.94 10.37
CA PHE A 598 15.12 16.84 10.70
C PHE A 598 14.32 15.54 10.87
N GLY A 599 14.65 14.49 10.14
CA GLY A 599 13.83 13.27 10.17
C GLY A 599 14.42 12.13 9.37
N ILE A 600 13.64 11.06 9.27
CA ILE A 600 13.95 9.91 8.43
C ILE A 600 13.25 10.08 7.09
N ARG A 601 14.02 10.03 6.00
CA ARG A 601 13.48 9.97 4.64
C ARG A 601 12.76 8.64 4.43
N GLU A 602 11.74 8.60 3.60
CA GLU A 602 11.09 7.32 3.27
C GLU A 602 11.89 6.50 2.26
N TYR A 603 12.51 7.17 1.29
CA TYR A 603 13.31 6.56 0.22
C TYR A 603 14.74 7.14 0.26
N HIS A 604 15.77 6.30 0.08
CA HIS A 604 17.16 6.74 0.09
C HIS A 604 17.66 7.19 -1.29
N ASP A 605 17.13 6.58 -2.35
CA ASP A 605 17.59 6.62 -3.74
C ASP A 605 16.83 7.62 -4.63
N TYR A 606 15.67 8.12 -4.19
CA TYR A 606 14.96 9.21 -4.87
C TYR A 606 14.31 10.20 -3.90
N SER A 607 13.89 11.35 -4.45
CA SER A 607 13.23 12.41 -3.68
C SER A 607 11.71 12.37 -3.92
N CYS A 608 10.94 12.42 -2.84
CA CYS A 608 9.49 12.51 -2.86
C CYS A 608 9.08 13.78 -2.11
N TRP A 609 8.59 14.80 -2.83
CA TRP A 609 8.21 16.07 -2.22
C TRP A 609 6.84 15.99 -1.53
N LEU A 610 5.91 15.28 -2.15
CA LEU A 610 4.55 15.03 -1.67
C LEU A 610 4.16 13.61 -2.09
N GLY A 611 3.82 12.76 -1.14
CA GLY A 611 3.34 11.41 -1.36
C GLY A 611 2.57 10.88 -0.16
N PHE A 612 1.96 9.70 -0.28
CA PHE A 612 1.27 9.05 0.82
C PHE A 612 1.49 7.53 0.74
N ASP A 613 1.79 6.93 1.88
CA ASP A 613 1.92 5.48 2.08
C ASP A 613 1.32 5.17 3.44
N ILE A 614 0.54 4.10 3.57
CA ILE A 614 -0.25 3.84 4.78
C ILE A 614 0.64 3.65 6.01
N ASP A 615 1.81 3.05 5.84
CA ASP A 615 2.76 2.79 6.92
C ASP A 615 3.68 3.98 7.19
N ALA A 616 4.06 4.72 6.14
CA ALA A 616 4.93 5.88 6.26
C ALA A 616 4.18 7.15 6.70
N GLY A 617 2.87 7.20 6.46
CA GLY A 617 2.05 8.41 6.51
C GLY A 617 2.23 9.31 5.28
N PRO A 618 1.77 10.57 5.33
CA PRO A 618 2.05 11.54 4.27
C PRO A 618 3.55 11.84 4.20
N VAL A 619 4.19 11.42 3.11
CA VAL A 619 5.61 11.71 2.86
C VAL A 619 5.72 13.16 2.40
N LEU A 620 6.27 14.02 3.26
CA LEU A 620 6.39 15.45 3.04
C LEU A 620 7.86 15.86 3.04
N PHE A 621 8.33 16.48 1.96
CA PHE A 621 9.73 16.91 1.84
C PHE A 621 10.72 15.75 2.10
N ASN A 622 10.44 14.59 1.50
CA ASN A 622 11.07 13.28 1.66
C ASN A 622 10.82 12.57 3.00
N LEU A 623 10.34 13.26 4.03
CA LEU A 623 10.26 12.72 5.38
C LEU A 623 9.04 11.81 5.56
N SER A 624 9.25 10.66 6.17
CA SER A 624 8.18 9.83 6.72
C SER A 624 7.89 10.26 8.18
N PRO A 625 6.66 10.69 8.50
CA PRO A 625 6.22 10.88 9.88
C PRO A 625 6.43 9.62 10.73
N SER A 626 6.00 8.45 10.25
CA SER A 626 6.13 7.18 10.98
C SER A 626 7.58 6.78 11.17
N GLY A 627 8.41 6.84 10.11
CA GLY A 627 9.84 6.54 10.21
C GLY A 627 10.58 7.48 11.16
N THR A 628 10.20 8.76 11.18
CA THR A 628 10.76 9.73 12.13
C THR A 628 10.31 9.40 13.56
N ALA A 629 9.04 9.04 13.77
CA ALA A 629 8.54 8.61 15.07
C ALA A 629 9.25 7.35 15.57
N PHE A 630 9.28 6.26 14.79
CA PHE A 630 9.96 5.01 15.16
C PHE A 630 11.45 5.21 15.47
N ALA A 631 12.14 6.09 14.74
CA ALA A 631 13.56 6.37 14.97
C ALA A 631 13.83 7.06 16.33
N VAL A 632 12.82 7.71 16.95
CA VAL A 632 12.91 8.20 18.34
C VAL A 632 13.19 7.04 19.30
N GLY A 633 12.63 5.85 19.05
CA GLY A 633 12.79 4.70 19.95
C GLY A 633 14.23 4.21 20.01
N SER A 634 14.85 4.03 18.84
CA SER A 634 16.28 3.66 18.76
C SER A 634 17.19 4.75 19.31
N ALA A 635 16.90 6.03 19.01
CA ALA A 635 17.66 7.15 19.56
C ALA A 635 17.56 7.23 21.09
N THR A 636 16.38 6.95 21.64
CA THR A 636 16.15 6.89 23.10
C THR A 636 16.89 5.71 23.72
N TYR A 637 16.74 4.49 23.17
CA TYR A 637 17.42 3.28 23.66
C TYR A 637 18.95 3.43 23.68
N PHE A 638 19.54 3.96 22.62
CA PHE A 638 21.00 4.14 22.52
C PHE A 638 21.52 5.43 23.17
N ASN A 639 20.64 6.21 23.81
CA ASN A 639 20.98 7.49 24.42
C ASN A 639 21.64 8.49 23.43
N ASP A 640 21.17 8.51 22.17
CA ASP A 640 21.57 9.49 21.15
C ASP A 640 20.74 10.77 21.32
N VAL A 641 20.98 11.47 22.42
CA VAL A 641 20.19 12.64 22.89
C VAL A 641 20.05 13.71 21.81
N ARG A 642 21.12 13.99 21.05
CA ARG A 642 21.09 15.01 20.01
C ARG A 642 20.12 14.65 18.88
N VAL A 643 20.21 13.42 18.38
CA VAL A 643 19.34 12.94 17.30
C VAL A 643 17.89 12.86 17.79
N ARG A 644 17.68 12.31 18.99
CA ARG A 644 16.37 12.24 19.66
C ARG A 644 15.71 13.62 19.75
N ASN A 645 16.43 14.62 20.25
CA ASN A 645 15.88 15.96 20.46
C ASN A 645 15.51 16.64 19.14
N ASN A 646 16.27 16.40 18.07
CA ASN A 646 15.91 16.92 16.76
C ASN A 646 14.66 16.23 16.18
N PHE A 647 14.50 14.92 16.36
CA PHE A 647 13.25 14.23 15.97
C PHE A 647 12.04 14.78 16.74
N LEU A 648 12.16 14.97 18.05
CA LEU A 648 11.08 15.51 18.88
C LEU A 648 10.73 16.96 18.50
N ARG A 649 11.71 17.78 18.09
CA ARG A 649 11.43 19.11 17.53
C ARG A 649 10.65 19.03 16.23
N THR A 650 11.01 18.12 15.33
CA THR A 650 10.23 17.90 14.10
C THR A 650 8.83 17.41 14.40
N ALA A 651 8.66 16.52 15.37
CA ALA A 651 7.35 16.07 15.83
C ALA A 651 6.52 17.24 16.40
N GLU A 652 7.13 18.16 17.14
CA GLU A 652 6.44 19.36 17.64
C GLU A 652 6.09 20.35 16.50
N ILE A 653 6.97 20.54 15.52
CA ILE A 653 6.70 21.35 14.32
C ILE A 653 5.51 20.79 13.54
N ALA A 654 5.43 19.47 13.36
CA ALA A 654 4.36 18.83 12.62
C ALA A 654 3.07 18.72 13.45
N GLY A 655 3.16 18.10 14.63
CA GLY A 655 2.02 17.69 15.44
C GLY A 655 1.46 18.75 16.38
N HIS A 656 2.30 19.64 16.90
CA HIS A 656 2.00 20.60 17.97
C HIS A 656 1.40 19.99 19.25
N SER A 657 2.09 20.13 20.38
CA SER A 657 1.57 19.66 21.66
C SER A 657 0.49 20.60 22.19
N VAL A 658 -0.66 20.03 22.53
CA VAL A 658 -1.76 20.70 23.22
C VAL A 658 -1.89 20.15 24.63
N MET A 659 -2.28 21.03 25.57
CA MET A 659 -2.50 20.66 26.97
C MET A 659 -3.90 21.10 27.38
N TRP A 660 -4.71 20.15 27.82
CA TRP A 660 -6.10 20.36 28.24
C TRP A 660 -6.46 19.42 29.38
N ASN A 661 -7.17 19.91 30.41
CA ASN A 661 -7.60 19.10 31.57
C ASN A 661 -6.48 18.24 32.19
N ASN A 662 -5.27 18.79 32.34
CA ASN A 662 -4.10 18.08 32.87
C ASN A 662 -3.63 16.86 32.03
N THR A 663 -4.09 16.75 30.79
CA THR A 663 -3.57 15.80 29.80
C THR A 663 -2.79 16.56 28.72
N ARG A 664 -1.89 15.86 28.01
CA ARG A 664 -1.08 16.43 26.92
C ARG A 664 -1.06 15.44 25.75
N HIS A 665 -1.15 15.92 24.52
CA HIS A 665 -1.03 15.09 23.31
C HIS A 665 -0.63 15.97 22.12
N TYR A 666 -0.17 15.37 21.02
CA TYR A 666 -0.06 16.09 19.75
C TYR A 666 -1.44 16.29 19.14
N LEU A 667 -1.75 17.47 18.58
CA LEU A 667 -3.03 17.76 17.94
C LEU A 667 -3.41 16.75 16.84
N LEU A 668 -2.40 16.15 16.17
CA LEU A 668 -2.60 15.09 15.19
C LEU A 668 -3.22 13.80 15.78
N ALA A 669 -3.16 13.59 17.10
CA ALA A 669 -3.77 12.45 17.76
C ALA A 669 -5.30 12.44 17.64
N GLU A 670 -5.92 13.60 17.38
CA GLU A 670 -7.36 13.74 17.09
C GLU A 670 -7.75 13.17 15.72
N ILE A 671 -6.76 12.91 14.85
CA ILE A 671 -6.96 12.36 13.50
C ILE A 671 -6.36 10.95 13.39
N ALA A 672 -5.18 10.76 13.97
CA ALA A 672 -4.42 9.52 13.91
C ALA A 672 -3.87 9.17 15.30
N LEU A 673 -4.75 8.66 16.17
CA LEU A 673 -4.45 8.31 17.57
C LEU A 673 -3.26 7.32 17.70
N VAL A 674 -3.10 6.42 16.71
CA VAL A 674 -1.99 5.47 16.64
C VAL A 674 -0.62 6.15 16.68
N GLY A 675 -0.48 7.35 16.11
CA GLY A 675 0.77 8.10 16.09
C GLY A 675 1.22 8.56 17.48
N GLU A 676 0.27 8.94 18.34
CA GLU A 676 0.55 9.32 19.73
C GLU A 676 0.94 8.09 20.56
N CYS A 677 0.29 6.94 20.33
CA CYS A 677 0.66 5.66 20.96
C CYS A 677 2.09 5.25 20.60
N ILE A 678 2.44 5.32 19.30
CA ILE A 678 3.79 5.05 18.81
C ILE A 678 4.78 6.01 19.49
N MET A 679 4.52 7.31 19.46
CA MET A 679 5.45 8.29 20.00
C MET A 679 5.72 8.11 21.50
N LEU A 680 4.68 7.81 22.29
CA LEU A 680 4.87 7.53 23.73
C LEU A 680 5.70 6.26 23.94
N ALA A 681 5.44 5.19 23.20
CA ALA A 681 6.23 3.95 23.26
C ALA A 681 7.71 4.21 22.91
N MET A 682 7.96 4.99 21.86
CA MET A 682 9.32 5.34 21.43
C MET A 682 10.06 6.19 22.46
N ARG A 683 9.39 7.19 23.06
CA ARG A 683 10.01 8.08 24.07
C ARG A 683 10.31 7.38 25.39
N THR A 684 9.60 6.31 25.70
CA THR A 684 9.74 5.55 26.95
C THR A 684 10.63 4.31 26.80
N THR A 685 11.10 3.99 25.60
CA THR A 685 11.89 2.77 25.31
C THR A 685 13.14 2.64 26.21
N THR A 686 13.23 1.58 27.00
CA THR A 686 14.31 1.34 27.97
C THR A 686 15.37 0.32 27.49
N PRO A 687 16.68 0.51 27.82
CA PRO A 687 17.77 -0.44 27.58
C PRO A 687 17.57 -1.89 28.03
#